data_AF-A0A6I6NLU6-F1
#
_entry.id   AF-A0A6I6NLU6-F1
#
_cell.length_a   1.000
_cell.length_b   1.000
_cell.length_c   1.000
_cell.angle_alpha   90.00
_cell.angle_beta   90.00
_cell.angle_gamma   90.00
#
_symmetry.space_group_name_H-M   'P 1'
#
loop_
_entity.id
_entity.type
_entity.pdbx_description
1 polymer ?
#
loop_
_entity_poly.entity_id
_entity_poly.type
_entity_poly.pdbx_seq_one_letter_code
_entity_poly.pdbx_strand_id
1 'polypeptide(L)'
;MPGHGAAQTPVWLSDAANRTGDTAADKYTQTTYTGLPYLAGIDVTTPVSAPTGSLVLYGDQSVNADTGSGDGRHHLSDAITDALATDSNGDGNVDYGVLNAGTSSASLSDNLLPQDTNSDTPTNALNPLDRNVLAQGNVRTVLVSNGATDLLACTGDANTCAKNVENGLTALNSELSSYYTDDGQTYVNGQPVTQNANITVYLTTIPPFTAVHPGTATQESARELVNSYLSSTFPSQVIDFAAAVSTDGTATSSTVKAADLSGGNPSDAYYTDLANRYLHDTNTQAVSIAPNLIVPLATGSDTPDNEWELAADGTDQRGDNPVTAIGGATFNATGPDAVNAPAGATKFDGTTGFLESDHTAVNTLADYTVSAWVKLDSATGPATAICEGTSQHQAFYLGYDRGNQGWMFQTTTTNDASSDFPTAEGDANTAALGTWTHLLVTYSAPVDGDSSTGVMSLYQNGTLMGTATNLTPQYDSSMPLTIGGCVNSPDATTPYNAFPGSVSDIRVYPYAMTASQAGANSVIVPAGWDKGMPEDEWKLATDGTDTAALNPLTASGSATFGTDAPSGLTGSIAFDGSTGFLKSKQSAVNTLGDYTVSAWVKINQALGTTALCQGTTQHQAFYLSYDKPSSAWMFQTTTTNDPNSAFPTAEGDPGSGPVGTWTHLVAAYRAPVAGNSSTGSMALYQNGTLMGTATNLSPQYDSSMPLTIGGCVNSASATTPYLAFPGSVADVHVYPRTLSATEVSALR
;
A
#
# COMPACT_ATOMS: atom_id res chain seq x y z
N MET A 1 -24.48 18.02 28.06
CA MET A 1 -25.03 17.00 29.00
C MET A 1 -23.92 16.62 29.98
N PRO A 2 -24.20 16.22 31.23
CA PRO A 2 -23.20 15.53 32.04
C PRO A 2 -22.87 14.24 31.30
N GLY A 3 -21.62 14.07 30.84
CA GLY A 3 -21.19 12.96 29.98
C GLY A 3 -21.48 11.57 30.56
N HIS A 4 -21.74 11.48 31.87
CA HIS A 4 -21.97 10.24 32.60
C HIS A 4 -23.44 9.79 32.74
N GLY A 5 -24.41 10.61 32.35
CA GLY A 5 -25.84 10.30 32.53
C GLY A 5 -26.35 9.01 31.86
N ALA A 6 -25.58 8.44 30.92
CA ALA A 6 -25.93 7.25 30.15
C ALA A 6 -24.94 6.07 30.31
N ALA A 7 -23.87 6.22 31.12
CA ALA A 7 -22.69 5.37 31.06
C ALA A 7 -22.80 4.00 31.77
N GLN A 8 -23.87 3.73 32.52
CA GLN A 8 -23.80 2.57 33.40
C GLN A 8 -24.02 1.20 32.76
N THR A 9 -24.68 1.03 31.61
CA THR A 9 -24.98 -0.37 31.16
C THR A 9 -25.55 -0.60 29.75
N PRO A 10 -25.30 0.25 28.75
CA PRO A 10 -25.28 -0.28 27.37
C PRO A 10 -24.37 0.47 26.37
N VAL A 11 -23.76 -0.27 25.45
CA VAL A 11 -23.26 0.28 24.17
C VAL A 11 -24.47 0.81 23.38
N TRP A 12 -24.35 1.94 22.67
CA TRP A 12 -25.45 2.57 21.89
C TRP A 12 -25.12 2.55 20.39
N LEU A 13 -26.09 2.33 19.50
CA LEU A 13 -25.92 2.35 18.03
C LEU A 13 -26.66 3.53 17.40
N SER A 14 -26.17 4.06 16.26
CA SER A 14 -26.88 5.12 15.51
C SER A 14 -27.45 4.58 14.20
N ASP A 15 -28.23 5.41 13.52
CA ASP A 15 -28.44 5.21 12.09
C ASP A 15 -27.13 5.42 11.30
N ALA A 16 -27.12 5.00 10.03
CA ALA A 16 -25.91 4.96 9.19
C ALA A 16 -25.39 6.34 8.74
N ALA A 17 -25.85 7.44 9.33
CA ALA A 17 -25.39 8.79 8.99
C ALA A 17 -24.16 9.18 9.83
N ASN A 18 -23.30 10.07 9.30
CA ASN A 18 -22.22 10.68 10.07
C ASN A 18 -22.80 11.53 11.22
N ARG A 19 -22.42 11.21 12.46
CA ARG A 19 -22.90 11.87 13.69
C ARG A 19 -21.82 12.63 14.46
N THR A 20 -20.64 12.81 13.88
CA THR A 20 -19.57 13.62 14.50
C THR A 20 -20.10 15.06 14.69
N GLY A 21 -20.29 15.48 15.94
CA GLY A 21 -20.87 16.78 16.32
C GLY A 21 -22.38 16.80 16.62
N ASP A 22 -23.06 15.64 16.69
CA ASP A 22 -24.49 15.57 17.07
C ASP A 22 -24.68 15.78 18.58
N THR A 23 -25.16 16.97 18.96
CA THR A 23 -25.37 17.35 20.37
C THR A 23 -26.71 16.89 20.94
N ALA A 24 -27.63 16.38 20.11
CA ALA A 24 -29.02 16.10 20.51
C ALA A 24 -29.26 14.63 20.89
N ALA A 25 -28.41 13.71 20.41
CA ALA A 25 -28.45 12.27 20.71
C ALA A 25 -29.77 11.52 20.39
N ASP A 26 -30.74 12.17 19.72
CA ASP A 26 -32.07 11.63 19.39
C ASP A 26 -32.06 10.42 18.43
N LYS A 27 -30.88 10.04 17.93
CA LYS A 27 -30.67 9.07 16.84
C LYS A 27 -29.88 7.84 17.28
N TYR A 28 -29.76 7.67 18.59
CA TYR A 28 -28.95 6.67 19.27
C TYR A 28 -29.90 5.65 19.93
N THR A 29 -29.67 4.35 19.75
CA THR A 29 -30.50 3.25 20.28
C THR A 29 -29.68 2.29 21.13
N GLN A 30 -30.22 1.89 22.28
CA GLN A 30 -29.54 1.04 23.27
C GLN A 30 -29.29 -0.40 22.78
N THR A 31 -28.08 -0.95 22.96
CA THR A 31 -27.75 -2.36 22.65
C THR A 31 -27.82 -3.30 23.87
N THR A 32 -27.58 -4.60 23.64
CA THR A 32 -27.55 -5.66 24.65
C THR A 32 -26.16 -6.20 24.99
N TYR A 33 -25.05 -5.59 24.54
CA TYR A 33 -23.68 -6.10 24.73
C TYR A 33 -23.10 -5.80 26.13
N THR A 34 -22.25 -6.69 26.66
CA THR A 34 -21.55 -6.57 27.96
C THR A 34 -20.11 -7.13 27.88
N GLY A 35 -19.11 -6.49 28.49
CA GLY A 35 -17.79 -7.11 28.77
C GLY A 35 -16.59 -6.72 27.89
N LEU A 36 -16.50 -5.47 27.42
CA LEU A 36 -15.28 -4.95 26.78
C LEU A 36 -14.31 -4.39 27.83
N PRO A 37 -13.05 -4.10 27.54
CA PRO A 37 -12.23 -3.20 28.34
C PRO A 37 -12.18 -1.81 27.74
N TYR A 38 -11.93 -0.81 28.57
CA TYR A 38 -12.70 0.41 28.48
C TYR A 38 -11.82 1.68 28.59
N LEU A 39 -12.08 2.61 27.69
CA LEU A 39 -11.38 3.89 27.53
C LEU A 39 -12.39 5.02 27.66
N ALA A 40 -12.02 6.14 28.28
CA ALA A 40 -12.82 7.36 28.28
C ALA A 40 -12.10 8.44 27.47
N GLY A 41 -12.73 8.99 26.44
CA GLY A 41 -12.15 10.09 25.66
C GLY A 41 -12.64 11.45 26.15
N ILE A 42 -11.83 12.48 25.96
CA ILE A 42 -12.13 13.90 26.17
C ILE A 42 -11.76 14.62 24.88
N ASP A 43 -12.76 15.13 24.16
CA ASP A 43 -12.56 15.99 22.98
C ASP A 43 -12.60 17.45 23.46
N VAL A 44 -11.45 18.12 23.42
CA VAL A 44 -11.34 19.53 23.79
C VAL A 44 -11.12 20.31 22.51
N THR A 45 -12.12 21.14 22.15
CA THR A 45 -11.89 22.11 21.09
C THR A 45 -10.80 23.05 21.57
N THR A 46 -9.78 23.22 20.74
CA THR A 46 -8.61 24.03 21.06
C THR A 46 -8.43 25.06 19.96
N PRO A 47 -7.91 26.26 20.27
CA PRO A 47 -7.73 27.29 19.27
C PRO A 47 -6.88 26.74 18.11
N VAL A 48 -7.22 27.10 16.87
CA VAL A 48 -6.46 26.68 15.66
C VAL A 48 -4.96 27.01 15.75
N SER A 49 -4.59 28.00 16.57
CA SER A 49 -3.21 28.40 16.83
C SER A 49 -2.46 27.53 17.86
N ALA A 50 -3.14 26.64 18.58
CA ALA A 50 -2.61 25.81 19.65
C ALA A 50 -3.47 24.54 19.86
N PRO A 51 -3.48 23.60 18.89
CA PRO A 51 -4.33 22.41 19.00
C PRO A 51 -3.78 21.41 20.02
N THR A 52 -4.56 21.10 21.07
CA THR A 52 -4.24 20.08 22.10
C THR A 52 -4.78 18.70 21.74
N GLY A 53 -5.79 18.66 20.86
CA GLY A 53 -6.46 17.44 20.41
C GLY A 53 -7.25 16.71 21.50
N SER A 54 -7.68 15.50 21.18
CA SER A 54 -8.41 14.60 22.06
C SER A 54 -7.48 13.88 23.03
N LEU A 55 -7.91 13.80 24.30
CA LEU A 55 -7.25 13.06 25.38
C LEU A 55 -8.01 11.77 25.68
N VAL A 56 -7.31 10.64 25.64
CA VAL A 56 -7.85 9.33 25.99
C VAL A 56 -7.38 8.94 27.39
N LEU A 57 -8.30 8.55 28.28
CA LEU A 57 -8.01 8.00 29.60
C LEU A 57 -8.13 6.48 29.55
N TYR A 58 -7.08 5.79 29.99
CA TYR A 58 -7.03 4.34 30.13
C TYR A 58 -6.64 3.98 31.56
N GLY A 59 -7.46 3.21 32.26
CA GLY A 59 -7.14 2.92 33.66
C GLY A 59 -8.24 2.27 34.46
N ASP A 60 -7.98 2.10 35.76
CA ASP A 60 -8.84 1.41 36.70
C ASP A 60 -9.54 2.38 37.68
N GLN A 61 -9.26 2.28 38.98
CA GLN A 61 -10.02 2.92 40.08
C GLN A 61 -9.86 4.43 40.18
N SER A 62 -8.96 5.03 39.42
CA SER A 62 -8.74 6.48 39.34
C SER A 62 -9.48 7.10 38.15
N VAL A 63 -9.69 6.33 37.07
CA VAL A 63 -10.45 6.75 35.88
C VAL A 63 -11.96 6.56 36.11
N ASN A 64 -12.36 5.54 36.88
CA ASN A 64 -13.72 5.29 37.41
C ASN A 64 -14.85 5.48 36.40
N ALA A 65 -14.65 4.98 35.19
CA ALA A 65 -15.63 5.08 34.12
C ALA A 65 -16.84 4.13 34.33
N ASP A 66 -16.68 3.04 35.11
CA ASP A 66 -17.71 2.02 35.43
C ASP A 66 -18.67 2.38 36.54
N THR A 67 -18.23 3.20 37.48
CA THR A 67 -19.01 3.57 38.66
C THR A 67 -19.74 4.90 38.46
N GLY A 68 -19.75 5.41 37.21
CA GLY A 68 -20.29 6.71 36.84
C GLY A 68 -21.77 6.89 37.07
N SER A 69 -22.18 8.01 37.66
CA SER A 69 -23.57 8.30 38.00
C SER A 69 -24.05 9.59 37.30
N GLY A 70 -25.36 9.72 37.07
CA GLY A 70 -25.92 10.87 36.34
C GLY A 70 -25.88 12.20 37.10
N ASP A 71 -25.23 12.27 38.26
CA ASP A 71 -25.06 13.47 39.08
C ASP A 71 -23.90 14.37 38.65
N GLY A 72 -23.07 13.93 37.69
CA GLY A 72 -22.02 14.74 37.06
C GLY A 72 -20.91 15.16 38.03
N ARG A 73 -20.68 14.35 39.07
CA ARG A 73 -19.72 14.58 40.15
C ARG A 73 -19.13 13.22 40.51
N HIS A 74 -17.83 13.20 40.84
CA HIS A 74 -17.02 12.00 41.15
C HIS A 74 -16.27 11.32 39.99
N HIS A 75 -15.95 12.01 38.88
CA HIS A 75 -15.20 11.42 37.74
C HIS A 75 -13.97 12.21 37.34
N LEU A 76 -12.87 11.51 37.07
CA LEU A 76 -11.62 12.10 36.60
C LEU A 76 -11.77 12.72 35.21
N SER A 77 -12.52 12.07 34.31
CA SER A 77 -12.73 12.60 32.96
C SER A 77 -13.45 13.94 32.96
N ASP A 78 -14.51 14.07 33.77
CA ASP A 78 -15.24 15.33 33.95
C ASP A 78 -14.35 16.41 34.57
N ALA A 79 -13.61 16.07 35.62
CA ALA A 79 -12.70 17.03 36.27
C ALA A 79 -11.58 17.52 35.35
N ILE A 80 -11.00 16.64 34.53
CA ILE A 80 -9.99 17.01 33.52
C ILE A 80 -10.64 17.84 32.40
N THR A 81 -11.84 17.47 31.95
CA THR A 81 -12.59 18.22 30.93
C THR A 81 -12.87 19.65 31.41
N ASP A 82 -13.37 19.81 32.63
CA ASP A 82 -13.62 21.13 33.24
C ASP A 82 -12.33 21.93 33.42
N ALA A 83 -11.24 21.28 33.85
CA ALA A 83 -9.94 21.92 34.00
C ALA A 83 -9.37 22.41 32.65
N LEU A 84 -9.48 21.60 31.59
CA LEU A 84 -9.05 21.95 30.25
C LEU A 84 -9.92 23.04 29.61
N ALA A 85 -11.25 22.96 29.76
CA ALA A 85 -12.17 23.96 29.24
C ALA A 85 -12.01 25.34 29.90
N THR A 86 -11.52 25.37 31.15
CA THR A 86 -11.28 26.61 31.91
C THR A 86 -9.82 27.06 31.91
N ASP A 87 -8.92 26.29 31.30
CA ASP A 87 -7.51 26.65 31.16
C ASP A 87 -7.34 27.83 30.18
N SER A 88 -6.34 28.68 30.43
CA SER A 88 -6.09 29.85 29.59
C SER A 88 -5.64 29.52 28.16
N ASN A 89 -5.24 28.27 27.89
CA ASN A 89 -4.87 27.79 26.57
C ASN A 89 -6.04 27.11 25.82
N GLY A 90 -7.18 26.87 26.48
CA GLY A 90 -8.40 26.32 25.88
C GLY A 90 -9.24 27.39 25.15
N ASP A 91 -10.20 26.96 24.32
CA ASP A 91 -11.13 27.87 23.62
C ASP A 91 -12.45 28.11 24.37
N GLY A 92 -12.59 27.53 25.58
CA GLY A 92 -13.78 27.64 26.42
C GLY A 92 -14.94 26.75 25.98
N ASN A 93 -14.73 25.83 25.04
CA ASN A 93 -15.74 24.92 24.53
C ASN A 93 -15.27 23.45 24.60
N VAL A 94 -16.23 22.54 24.65
CA VAL A 94 -16.02 21.08 24.64
C VAL A 94 -17.08 20.54 23.69
N ASP A 95 -16.69 20.25 22.45
CA ASP A 95 -17.62 19.70 21.47
C ASP A 95 -17.88 18.22 21.73
N TYR A 96 -19.12 17.79 21.50
CA TYR A 96 -19.55 16.42 21.72
C TYR A 96 -19.20 15.55 20.49
N GLY A 97 -17.96 15.04 20.45
CA GLY A 97 -17.58 13.90 19.61
C GLY A 97 -17.97 12.57 20.25
N VAL A 98 -17.88 11.44 19.52
CA VAL A 98 -18.15 10.11 20.12
C VAL A 98 -17.04 9.77 21.11
N LEU A 99 -17.31 10.04 22.37
CA LEU A 99 -16.47 9.71 23.50
C LEU A 99 -17.05 8.44 24.12
N ASN A 100 -16.39 7.31 23.89
CA ASN A 100 -16.83 6.02 24.37
C ASN A 100 -16.85 6.04 25.91
N ALA A 101 -18.00 5.76 26.51
CA ALA A 101 -18.15 5.67 27.95
C ALA A 101 -17.90 4.21 28.34
N GLY A 102 -16.69 3.93 28.82
CA GLY A 102 -16.29 2.60 29.22
C GLY A 102 -16.47 2.30 30.72
N THR A 103 -16.37 1.03 31.13
CA THR A 103 -16.32 0.54 32.52
C THR A 103 -14.85 0.24 32.99
N SER A 104 -14.55 -0.61 33.99
CA SER A 104 -13.21 -0.75 34.62
C SER A 104 -12.53 -2.06 34.19
N SER A 105 -11.19 -2.09 34.17
CA SER A 105 -10.36 -3.23 33.73
C SER A 105 -10.40 -4.45 34.66
N ALA A 106 -11.17 -4.43 35.75
CA ALA A 106 -11.21 -5.46 36.78
C ALA A 106 -11.58 -6.89 36.29
N SER A 107 -11.98 -7.06 35.02
CA SER A 107 -12.30 -8.35 34.39
C SER A 107 -11.29 -8.85 33.34
N LEU A 108 -10.18 -8.16 33.09
CA LEU A 108 -9.17 -8.59 32.11
C LEU A 108 -8.05 -9.42 32.74
N SER A 109 -7.45 -10.32 31.95
CA SER A 109 -6.36 -11.21 32.40
C SER A 109 -4.94 -10.69 32.16
N ASP A 110 -4.76 -9.66 31.33
CA ASP A 110 -3.45 -9.16 30.88
C ASP A 110 -3.29 -7.62 30.84
N ASN A 111 -4.37 -6.86 31.06
CA ASN A 111 -4.36 -5.38 31.08
C ASN A 111 -3.78 -4.71 29.82
N LEU A 112 -3.87 -5.39 28.68
CA LEU A 112 -3.55 -4.85 27.36
C LEU A 112 -4.79 -4.24 26.70
N LEU A 113 -4.61 -3.56 25.56
CA LEU A 113 -5.74 -3.23 24.70
C LEU A 113 -6.38 -4.54 24.18
N PRO A 114 -7.72 -4.62 24.04
CA PRO A 114 -8.35 -5.77 23.39
C PRO A 114 -8.01 -5.78 21.89
N GLN A 115 -7.94 -6.98 21.30
CA GLN A 115 -7.69 -7.20 19.87
C GLN A 115 -8.45 -6.25 18.94
N ASP A 116 -7.76 -5.84 17.86
CA ASP A 116 -8.28 -5.05 16.75
C ASP A 116 -9.51 -5.69 16.08
N THR A 117 -10.59 -4.92 16.00
CA THR A 117 -11.79 -5.26 15.25
C THR A 117 -11.87 -4.38 14.00
N ASN A 118 -11.04 -4.73 13.00
CA ASN A 118 -10.91 -4.09 11.70
C ASN A 118 -12.13 -4.36 10.80
N SER A 119 -13.15 -3.50 10.88
CA SER A 119 -14.20 -3.46 9.86
C SER A 119 -13.93 -2.33 8.87
N ASP A 120 -13.75 -2.67 7.59
CA ASP A 120 -13.46 -1.76 6.46
C ASP A 120 -14.52 -0.68 6.21
N THR A 121 -15.66 -0.75 6.90
CA THR A 121 -16.64 0.31 7.00
C THR A 121 -17.16 0.36 8.44
N PRO A 122 -16.79 1.36 9.27
CA PRO A 122 -17.41 1.50 10.58
C PRO A 122 -18.91 1.70 10.37
N THR A 123 -19.71 0.72 10.79
CA THR A 123 -21.14 0.65 10.44
C THR A 123 -21.93 1.87 10.95
N ASN A 124 -21.37 2.59 11.93
CA ASN A 124 -21.57 4.03 12.18
C ASN A 124 -20.61 4.47 13.31
N ALA A 125 -20.59 5.78 13.61
CA ALA A 125 -19.74 6.40 14.63
C ALA A 125 -19.90 5.84 16.05
N LEU A 126 -20.86 4.94 16.32
CA LEU A 126 -21.25 4.51 17.66
C LEU A 126 -21.01 3.05 17.99
N ASN A 127 -20.30 2.30 17.15
CA ASN A 127 -19.77 1.03 17.60
C ASN A 127 -18.30 1.21 17.99
N PRO A 128 -17.97 1.35 19.28
CA PRO A 128 -16.58 1.55 19.70
C PRO A 128 -15.71 0.30 19.52
N LEU A 129 -16.32 -0.85 19.26
CA LEU A 129 -15.59 -2.03 18.80
C LEU A 129 -15.04 -1.80 17.38
N ASP A 130 -15.81 -1.16 16.49
CA ASP A 130 -15.43 -1.05 15.08
C ASP A 130 -14.40 0.07 14.79
N ARG A 131 -14.02 0.86 15.80
CA ARG A 131 -13.03 1.94 15.68
C ARG A 131 -12.00 1.78 16.79
N ASN A 132 -10.79 1.33 16.45
CA ASN A 132 -9.66 1.41 17.37
C ASN A 132 -9.60 2.86 17.90
N VAL A 133 -9.75 3.05 19.22
CA VAL A 133 -9.94 4.39 19.81
C VAL A 133 -8.72 5.28 19.58
N LEU A 134 -7.55 4.68 19.36
CA LEU A 134 -6.30 5.35 19.08
C LEU A 134 -6.15 5.70 17.60
N ALA A 135 -6.92 5.06 16.72
CA ALA A 135 -7.05 5.40 15.30
C ALA A 135 -8.17 6.43 15.05
N GLN A 136 -8.67 7.10 16.09
CA GLN A 136 -9.63 8.18 15.94
C GLN A 136 -8.92 9.47 15.58
N GLY A 137 -9.49 10.23 14.65
CA GLY A 137 -8.98 11.55 14.30
C GLY A 137 -8.85 12.47 15.52
N ASN A 138 -7.77 13.23 15.55
CA ASN A 138 -7.34 14.19 16.55
C ASN A 138 -6.92 13.60 17.91
N VAL A 139 -6.74 12.28 18.05
CA VAL A 139 -6.18 11.71 19.29
C VAL A 139 -4.70 12.03 19.39
N ARG A 140 -4.32 12.76 20.44
CA ARG A 140 -2.93 13.21 20.65
C ARG A 140 -2.30 12.71 21.93
N THR A 141 -3.12 12.43 22.93
CA THR A 141 -2.64 12.07 24.26
C THR A 141 -3.40 10.87 24.82
N VAL A 142 -2.67 9.95 25.44
CA VAL A 142 -3.24 8.89 26.28
C VAL A 142 -2.71 9.05 27.71
N LEU A 143 -3.60 9.17 28.68
CA LEU A 143 -3.29 9.18 30.10
C LEU A 143 -3.62 7.80 30.70
N VAL A 144 -2.58 7.10 31.12
CA VAL A 144 -2.63 5.74 31.69
C VAL A 144 -2.60 5.80 33.21
N SER A 145 -3.67 5.34 33.85
CA SER A 145 -3.79 5.22 35.30
C SER A 145 -4.24 3.80 35.68
N ASN A 146 -3.30 2.85 35.65
CA ASN A 146 -3.58 1.43 35.77
C ASN A 146 -2.72 0.76 36.86
N GLY A 147 -3.19 -0.37 37.40
CA GLY A 147 -2.44 -1.22 38.33
C GLY A 147 -2.95 -1.24 39.78
N ALA A 148 -3.85 -0.32 40.18
CA ALA A 148 -4.37 -0.29 41.54
C ALA A 148 -5.17 -1.58 41.87
N THR A 149 -5.96 -2.04 40.91
CA THR A 149 -6.80 -3.24 41.00
C THR A 149 -5.95 -4.50 41.05
N ASP A 150 -4.88 -4.58 40.24
CA ASP A 150 -3.94 -5.71 40.26
C ASP A 150 -3.24 -5.83 41.61
N LEU A 151 -2.82 -4.69 42.17
CA LEU A 151 -2.21 -4.65 43.50
C LEU A 151 -3.21 -5.10 44.57
N LEU A 152 -4.46 -4.64 44.52
CA LEU A 152 -5.52 -5.04 45.46
C LEU A 152 -5.92 -6.52 45.32
N ALA A 153 -5.78 -7.10 44.13
CA ALA A 153 -6.03 -8.52 43.87
C ALA A 153 -4.80 -9.42 44.18
N CYS A 154 -3.60 -8.85 44.23
CA CYS A 154 -2.37 -9.61 44.41
C CYS A 154 -2.26 -10.20 45.83
N THR A 155 -1.86 -11.47 45.89
CA THR A 155 -1.66 -12.23 47.15
C THR A 155 -0.20 -12.59 47.42
N GLY A 156 0.72 -12.13 46.57
CA GLY A 156 2.17 -12.35 46.70
C GLY A 156 2.86 -11.42 47.70
N ASP A 157 4.19 -11.45 47.72
CA ASP A 157 4.97 -10.42 48.43
C ASP A 157 5.01 -9.10 47.64
N ALA A 158 5.44 -8.02 48.29
CA ALA A 158 5.40 -6.68 47.70
C ALA A 158 6.17 -6.58 46.37
N ASN A 159 7.32 -7.25 46.26
CA ASN A 159 8.13 -7.25 45.04
C ASN A 159 7.44 -8.00 43.89
N THR A 160 6.83 -9.15 44.19
CA THR A 160 6.11 -9.95 43.19
C THR A 160 4.89 -9.19 42.67
N CYS A 161 4.13 -8.57 43.57
CA CYS A 161 2.97 -7.76 43.20
C CYS A 161 3.37 -6.54 42.37
N ALA A 162 4.41 -5.81 42.79
CA ALA A 162 4.92 -4.68 42.03
C ALA A 162 5.40 -5.12 40.64
N LYS A 163 6.19 -6.20 40.55
CA LYS A 163 6.81 -6.61 39.30
C LYS A 163 5.82 -6.97 38.20
N ASN A 164 4.68 -7.56 38.57
CA ASN A 164 3.63 -7.87 37.61
C ASN A 164 3.03 -6.59 37.00
N VAL A 165 2.77 -5.58 37.84
CA VAL A 165 2.25 -4.28 37.39
C VAL A 165 3.28 -3.51 36.58
N GLU A 166 4.54 -3.49 37.00
CA GLU A 166 5.65 -2.87 36.24
C GLU A 166 5.77 -3.44 34.82
N ASN A 167 5.70 -4.76 34.69
CA ASN A 167 5.78 -5.43 33.39
C ASN A 167 4.58 -5.08 32.50
N GLY A 168 3.37 -5.08 33.07
CA GLY A 168 2.15 -4.68 32.35
C GLY A 168 2.19 -3.23 31.87
N LEU A 169 2.59 -2.31 32.74
CA LEU A 169 2.75 -0.88 32.41
C LEU A 169 3.83 -0.66 31.34
N THR A 170 4.92 -1.44 31.35
CA THR A 170 5.96 -1.36 30.32
C THR A 170 5.43 -1.81 28.97
N ALA A 171 4.73 -2.95 28.92
CA ALA A 171 4.14 -3.47 27.70
C ALA A 171 3.11 -2.50 27.13
N LEU A 172 2.18 -2.03 27.97
CA LEU A 172 1.15 -1.08 27.59
C LEU A 172 1.74 0.26 27.13
N ASN A 173 2.77 0.79 27.79
CA ASN A 173 3.43 2.02 27.35
C ASN A 173 4.13 1.84 26.01
N SER A 174 4.78 0.70 25.79
CA SER A 174 5.43 0.38 24.51
C SER A 174 4.43 0.24 23.38
N GLU A 175 3.27 -0.37 23.65
CA GLU A 175 2.16 -0.52 22.72
C GLU A 175 1.53 0.84 22.39
N LEU A 176 1.15 1.63 23.39
CA LEU A 176 0.53 2.94 23.16
C LEU A 176 1.48 3.93 22.47
N SER A 177 2.78 3.86 22.77
CA SER A 177 3.78 4.74 22.16
C SER A 177 4.11 4.39 20.71
N SER A 178 3.64 3.25 20.17
CA SER A 178 3.81 2.90 18.75
C SER A 178 2.74 3.52 17.84
N TYR A 179 1.67 4.08 18.40
CA TYR A 179 0.62 4.75 17.65
C TYR A 179 1.01 6.19 17.27
N TYR A 180 0.62 6.61 16.08
CA TYR A 180 0.92 7.93 15.51
C TYR A 180 -0.26 8.89 15.71
N THR A 181 0.03 10.20 15.82
CA THR A 181 -1.01 11.22 15.66
C THR A 181 -1.45 11.27 14.20
N ASP A 182 -2.68 11.72 13.96
CA ASP A 182 -3.32 11.70 12.63
C ASP A 182 -2.94 12.91 11.75
N ASP A 183 -2.08 13.81 12.23
CA ASP A 183 -1.58 14.95 11.47
C ASP A 183 -0.20 14.71 10.85
N GLY A 184 -0.08 15.03 9.56
CA GLY A 184 1.21 15.07 8.86
C GLY A 184 2.19 16.08 9.49
N GLN A 185 3.49 15.86 9.25
CA GLN A 185 4.56 16.67 9.81
C GLN A 185 4.42 18.18 9.55
N THR A 186 4.59 18.97 10.60
CA THR A 186 4.73 20.42 10.47
C THR A 186 6.13 20.88 10.13
N TYR A 187 6.22 21.99 9.41
CA TYR A 187 7.45 22.67 9.04
C TYR A 187 7.61 24.01 9.77
N VAL A 188 8.79 24.25 10.36
CA VAL A 188 9.17 25.56 10.91
C VAL A 188 10.42 26.05 10.18
N ASN A 189 10.32 27.22 9.54
CA ASN A 189 11.40 27.81 8.74
C ASN A 189 11.94 26.89 7.62
N GLY A 190 11.08 26.07 7.00
CA GLY A 190 11.47 25.15 5.94
C GLY A 190 12.30 23.95 6.45
N GLN A 191 12.18 23.61 7.72
CA GLN A 191 12.75 22.41 8.31
C GLN A 191 11.62 21.58 8.95
N PRO A 192 11.59 20.26 8.74
CA PRO A 192 10.59 19.38 9.33
C PRO A 192 10.76 19.38 10.86
N VAL A 193 9.66 19.54 11.59
CA VAL A 193 9.62 19.32 13.03
C VAL A 193 9.53 17.81 13.26
N THR A 194 10.69 17.15 13.27
CA THR A 194 10.81 15.69 13.44
C THR A 194 10.60 15.19 14.88
N GLN A 195 10.16 16.05 15.80
CA GLN A 195 9.86 15.68 17.18
C GLN A 195 8.35 15.50 17.37
N ASN A 196 7.94 14.28 17.76
CA ASN A 196 6.64 13.92 18.36
C ASN A 196 5.47 13.65 17.39
N ALA A 197 5.65 12.82 16.36
CA ALA A 197 4.54 12.32 15.56
C ALA A 197 3.81 11.10 16.17
N ASN A 198 4.27 10.63 17.35
CA ASN A 198 3.62 9.56 18.09
C ASN A 198 2.61 10.17 19.08
N ILE A 199 1.55 9.43 19.39
CA ILE A 199 0.65 9.77 20.50
C ILE A 199 1.49 9.96 21.77
N THR A 200 1.23 11.05 22.48
CA THR A 200 1.87 11.31 23.76
C THR A 200 1.27 10.42 24.84
N VAL A 201 2.07 9.55 25.44
CA VAL A 201 1.64 8.68 26.54
C VAL A 201 2.10 9.26 27.88
N TYR A 202 1.16 9.52 28.76
CA TYR A 202 1.41 9.84 30.16
C TYR A 202 1.06 8.66 31.06
N LEU A 203 1.94 8.35 31.99
CA LEU A 203 1.71 7.35 33.03
C LEU A 203 1.42 8.08 34.34
N THR A 204 0.57 7.53 35.21
CA THR A 204 0.31 8.14 36.52
C THR A 204 0.83 7.28 37.66
N THR A 205 1.37 7.90 38.72
CA THR A 205 1.58 7.18 39.99
C THR A 205 0.25 6.71 40.58
N ILE A 206 0.25 5.56 41.23
CA ILE A 206 -0.93 4.96 41.85
C ILE A 206 -1.20 5.65 43.20
N PRO A 207 -2.37 6.29 43.40
CA PRO A 207 -2.72 6.91 44.67
C PRO A 207 -2.85 5.91 45.84
N PRO A 208 -2.69 6.36 47.10
CA PRO A 208 -2.87 5.50 48.26
C PRO A 208 -4.27 4.89 48.31
N PHE A 209 -4.38 3.63 48.72
CA PHE A 209 -5.67 2.94 48.78
C PHE A 209 -6.63 3.62 49.77
N THR A 210 -7.90 3.75 49.38
CA THR A 210 -8.92 4.39 50.22
C THR A 210 -9.51 3.41 51.24
N ALA A 211 -10.23 3.93 52.23
CA ALA A 211 -10.84 3.11 53.28
C ALA A 211 -11.93 2.14 52.77
N VAL A 212 -12.48 2.40 51.58
CA VAL A 212 -13.50 1.54 50.94
C VAL A 212 -12.88 0.42 50.10
N HIS A 213 -11.63 0.60 49.64
CA HIS A 213 -10.82 -0.44 49.01
C HIS A 213 -9.50 -0.63 49.77
N PRO A 214 -9.55 -1.08 51.05
CA PRO A 214 -8.36 -1.08 51.90
C PRO A 214 -7.34 -2.12 51.43
N GLY A 215 -6.19 -1.65 50.96
CA GLY A 215 -5.04 -2.51 50.71
C GLY A 215 -4.42 -3.02 52.02
N THR A 216 -3.81 -4.20 51.96
CA THR A 216 -2.94 -4.69 53.03
C THR A 216 -1.63 -3.89 53.05
N ALA A 217 -0.89 -3.95 54.16
CA ALA A 217 0.44 -3.34 54.24
C ALA A 217 1.39 -3.82 53.12
N THR A 218 1.28 -5.09 52.70
CA THR A 218 2.08 -5.64 51.59
C THR A 218 1.70 -5.01 50.25
N GLN A 219 0.42 -4.80 50.00
CA GLN A 219 -0.07 -4.18 48.77
C GLN A 219 0.29 -2.69 48.72
N GLU A 220 0.26 -2.02 49.86
CA GLU A 220 0.72 -0.63 49.98
C GLU A 220 2.23 -0.50 49.73
N SER A 221 3.04 -1.40 50.28
CA SER A 221 4.47 -1.48 49.93
C SER A 221 4.71 -1.78 48.45
N ALA A 222 3.87 -2.60 47.82
CA ALA A 222 3.96 -2.88 46.38
C ALA A 222 3.62 -1.64 45.55
N ARG A 223 2.60 -0.86 45.95
CA ARG A 223 2.23 0.42 45.33
C ARG A 223 3.39 1.41 45.37
N GLU A 224 4.05 1.55 46.51
CA GLU A 224 5.25 2.40 46.66
C GLU A 224 6.38 1.98 45.72
N LEU A 225 6.60 0.67 45.54
CA LEU A 225 7.58 0.13 44.58
C LEU A 225 7.22 0.49 43.13
N VAL A 226 5.95 0.33 42.74
CA VAL A 226 5.47 0.71 41.39
C VAL A 226 5.65 2.21 41.14
N ASN A 227 5.32 3.07 42.10
CA ASN A 227 5.50 4.52 41.97
C ASN A 227 6.97 4.92 41.84
N SER A 228 7.85 4.25 42.60
CA SER A 228 9.30 4.41 42.48
C SER A 228 9.80 3.94 41.10
N TYR A 229 9.29 2.80 40.61
CA TYR A 229 9.61 2.29 39.29
C TYR A 229 9.20 3.27 38.18
N LEU A 230 7.96 3.75 38.19
CA LEU A 230 7.43 4.73 37.24
C LEU A 230 8.31 5.99 37.20
N SER A 231 8.55 6.60 38.36
CA SER A 231 9.33 7.84 38.47
C SER A 231 10.79 7.69 38.03
N SER A 232 11.36 6.49 38.16
CA SER A 232 12.76 6.22 37.79
C SER A 232 12.93 5.78 36.33
N THR A 233 11.94 5.06 35.78
CA THR A 233 12.00 4.45 34.45
C THR A 233 11.41 5.38 33.38
N PHE A 234 10.35 6.12 33.71
CA PHE A 234 9.66 7.02 32.81
C PHE A 234 9.62 8.47 33.35
N PRO A 235 10.77 9.04 33.79
CA PRO A 235 10.80 10.33 34.50
C PRO A 235 10.22 11.50 33.70
N SER A 236 10.07 11.35 32.39
CA SER A 236 9.53 12.36 31.49
C SER A 236 8.08 12.11 31.04
N GLN A 237 7.44 11.02 31.48
CA GLN A 237 6.06 10.67 31.12
C GLN A 237 5.14 10.62 32.36
N VAL A 238 5.69 10.69 33.57
CA VAL A 238 4.95 10.43 34.81
C VAL A 238 4.29 11.67 35.37
N ILE A 239 2.99 11.58 35.61
CA ILE A 239 2.18 12.55 36.37
C ILE A 239 1.94 11.98 37.76
N ASP A 240 2.33 12.72 38.80
CA ASP A 240 2.30 12.18 40.16
C ASP A 240 0.96 12.43 40.88
N PHE A 241 -0.03 11.63 40.48
CA PHE A 241 -1.37 11.56 41.06
C PHE A 241 -1.36 11.18 42.53
N ALA A 242 -0.45 10.31 42.95
CA ALA A 242 -0.33 9.91 44.35
C ALA A 242 0.00 11.09 45.26
N ALA A 243 0.97 11.93 44.90
CA ALA A 243 1.25 13.17 45.64
C ALA A 243 0.10 14.18 45.60
N ALA A 244 -0.72 14.18 44.54
CA ALA A 244 -1.82 15.12 44.42
C ALA A 244 -2.85 14.95 45.53
N VAL A 245 -3.11 13.72 45.97
CA VAL A 245 -4.19 13.39 46.92
C VAL A 245 -3.70 12.83 48.26
N SER A 246 -2.39 12.61 48.42
CA SER A 246 -1.83 12.08 49.67
C SER A 246 -1.67 13.14 50.76
N THR A 247 -1.69 12.69 52.02
CA THR A 247 -1.65 13.58 53.21
C THR A 247 -0.39 14.41 53.34
N ASP A 248 0.75 13.92 52.86
CA ASP A 248 2.05 14.61 52.92
C ASP A 248 2.53 15.15 51.57
N GLY A 249 1.73 14.98 50.51
CA GLY A 249 2.06 15.44 49.17
C GLY A 249 3.16 14.63 48.49
N THR A 250 3.36 13.36 48.88
CA THR A 250 4.36 12.47 48.27
C THR A 250 3.74 11.25 47.60
N ALA A 251 4.43 10.69 46.61
CA ALA A 251 4.03 9.44 45.96
C ALA A 251 4.07 8.20 46.89
N THR A 252 4.72 8.33 48.06
CA THR A 252 4.95 7.25 49.02
C THR A 252 4.02 7.28 50.23
N SER A 253 3.25 8.35 50.45
CA SER A 253 2.30 8.34 51.56
C SER A 253 1.23 7.28 51.34
N SER A 254 0.83 6.64 52.44
CA SER A 254 -0.15 5.55 52.46
C SER A 254 -1.57 6.01 52.81
N THR A 255 -1.79 7.33 52.85
CA THR A 255 -3.09 7.89 53.25
C THR A 255 -3.51 9.04 52.35
N VAL A 256 -4.79 9.05 51.98
CA VAL A 256 -5.44 10.11 51.23
C VAL A 256 -5.87 11.24 52.18
N LYS A 257 -5.82 12.51 51.74
CA LYS A 257 -6.27 13.66 52.54
C LYS A 257 -7.74 13.49 52.91
N ALA A 258 -8.09 13.90 54.13
CA ALA A 258 -9.48 13.86 54.58
C ALA A 258 -10.43 14.72 53.73
N ALA A 259 -9.92 15.80 53.13
CA ALA A 259 -10.69 16.68 52.24
C ALA A 259 -11.06 16.00 50.91
N ASP A 260 -10.25 15.02 50.49
CA ASP A 260 -10.45 14.29 49.25
C ASP A 260 -11.37 13.07 49.43
N LEU A 261 -11.88 12.84 50.65
CA LEU A 261 -12.71 11.69 50.96
C LEU A 261 -14.13 12.09 51.39
N SER A 262 -15.14 11.41 50.83
CA SER A 262 -16.54 11.47 51.25
C SER A 262 -17.01 10.08 51.69
N GLY A 263 -17.25 9.90 52.99
CA GLY A 263 -17.62 8.58 53.54
C GLY A 263 -16.54 7.51 53.36
N GLY A 264 -15.28 7.89 53.14
CA GLY A 264 -14.16 6.98 52.86
C GLY A 264 -13.93 6.67 51.39
N ASN A 265 -14.79 7.16 50.49
CA ASN A 265 -14.61 7.09 49.03
C ASN A 265 -13.92 8.35 48.49
N PRO A 266 -13.26 8.29 47.33
CA PRO A 266 -12.87 9.49 46.58
C PRO A 266 -14.05 10.46 46.40
N SER A 267 -13.81 11.74 46.66
CA SER A 267 -14.80 12.82 46.53
C SER A 267 -14.53 13.69 45.29
N ASP A 268 -15.36 14.70 45.03
CA ASP A 268 -15.09 15.67 43.95
C ASP A 268 -13.75 16.38 44.11
N ALA A 269 -13.35 16.67 45.37
CA ALA A 269 -12.07 17.28 45.66
C ALA A 269 -10.89 16.38 45.25
N TYR A 270 -11.04 15.07 45.38
CA TYR A 270 -10.03 14.10 44.92
C TYR A 270 -9.76 14.23 43.42
N TYR A 271 -10.81 14.17 42.59
CA TYR A 271 -10.65 14.25 41.13
C TYR A 271 -10.26 15.66 40.68
N THR A 272 -10.68 16.69 41.40
CA THR A 272 -10.22 18.06 41.19
C THR A 272 -8.72 18.17 41.43
N ASP A 273 -8.20 17.58 42.50
CA ASP A 273 -6.76 17.55 42.79
C ASP A 273 -5.98 16.76 41.73
N LEU A 274 -6.52 15.64 41.22
CA LEU A 274 -5.91 14.90 40.11
C LEU A 274 -5.92 15.67 38.79
N ALA A 275 -7.03 16.32 38.43
CA ALA A 275 -7.14 17.13 37.22
C ALA A 275 -6.21 18.35 37.26
N ASN A 276 -6.15 19.03 38.41
CA ASN A 276 -5.19 20.11 38.63
C ASN A 276 -3.75 19.63 38.50
N ARG A 277 -3.45 18.40 38.97
CA ARG A 277 -2.12 17.80 38.82
C ARG A 277 -1.78 17.51 37.37
N TYR A 278 -2.72 16.94 36.62
CA TYR A 278 -2.58 16.73 35.18
C TYR A 278 -2.26 18.06 34.47
N LEU A 279 -3.07 19.09 34.70
CA LEU A 279 -2.88 20.40 34.06
C LEU A 279 -1.56 21.07 34.47
N HIS A 280 -1.19 20.98 35.75
CA HIS A 280 0.07 21.51 36.25
C HIS A 280 1.28 20.85 35.57
N ASP A 281 1.35 19.51 35.59
CA ASP A 281 2.53 18.78 35.10
C ASP A 281 2.68 18.90 33.58
N THR A 282 1.56 18.93 32.86
CA THR A 282 1.52 19.14 31.40
C THR A 282 1.88 20.57 30.99
N ASN A 283 1.56 21.59 31.79
CA ASN A 283 1.89 22.99 31.50
C ASN A 283 3.31 23.42 31.97
N THR A 284 3.95 22.67 32.88
CA THR A 284 5.22 23.08 33.52
C THR A 284 6.45 22.35 33.00
N GLN A 285 6.35 21.59 31.90
CA GLN A 285 7.42 20.73 31.36
C GLN A 285 7.91 19.67 32.36
N ALA A 286 7.09 19.30 33.34
CA ALA A 286 7.37 18.16 34.21
C ALA A 286 7.38 16.84 33.42
N VAL A 287 6.64 16.81 32.29
CA VAL A 287 6.69 15.80 31.25
C VAL A 287 7.41 16.33 29.99
N SER A 288 8.07 15.44 29.23
CA SER A 288 8.95 15.80 28.09
C SER A 288 8.22 16.48 26.93
N ILE A 289 6.94 16.17 26.76
CA ILE A 289 6.10 16.70 25.68
C ILE A 289 4.85 17.21 26.38
N ALA A 290 4.59 18.51 26.31
CA ALA A 290 3.32 19.07 26.75
C ALA A 290 2.26 18.82 25.66
N PRO A 291 1.00 18.52 26.01
CA PRO A 291 -0.06 18.36 25.02
C PRO A 291 -0.39 19.71 24.35
N ASN A 292 0.14 20.82 24.90
CA ASN A 292 -0.05 22.20 24.46
C ASN A 292 1.15 22.78 23.67
N LEU A 293 2.09 21.95 23.21
CA LEU A 293 3.21 22.45 22.39
C LEU A 293 2.78 22.59 20.93
N ILE A 294 2.99 23.79 20.39
CA ILE A 294 2.54 24.28 19.08
C ILE A 294 2.89 23.29 17.95
N VAL A 295 1.87 22.61 17.43
CA VAL A 295 1.89 21.98 16.10
C VAL A 295 0.93 22.78 15.22
N PRO A 296 1.40 23.55 14.23
CA PRO A 296 0.51 24.24 13.29
C PRO A 296 -0.43 23.26 12.58
N LEU A 297 -1.71 23.61 12.48
CA LEU A 297 -2.74 22.84 11.78
C LEU A 297 -2.26 22.36 10.38
N ALA A 298 -2.14 21.04 10.18
CA ALA A 298 -2.32 20.45 8.86
C ALA A 298 -3.80 20.61 8.48
N THR A 299 -4.05 21.39 7.43
CA THR A 299 -5.40 21.72 6.99
C THR A 299 -6.06 20.51 6.33
N GLY A 300 -6.70 19.65 7.12
CA GLY A 300 -7.83 18.82 6.72
C GLY A 300 -7.57 17.70 5.70
N SER A 301 -7.90 16.48 6.15
CA SER A 301 -7.91 15.19 5.46
C SER A 301 -6.66 14.36 5.72
N ASP A 302 -6.88 13.22 6.39
CA ASP A 302 -6.03 12.03 6.35
C ASP A 302 -5.46 11.87 4.93
N THR A 303 -4.12 11.85 4.80
CA THR A 303 -3.32 11.90 3.55
C THR A 303 -4.16 11.92 2.27
N PRO A 304 -4.48 13.10 1.70
CA PRO A 304 -5.24 13.18 0.45
C PRO A 304 -4.56 12.36 -0.64
N ASP A 305 -5.32 11.92 -1.65
CA ASP A 305 -4.74 11.40 -2.88
C ASP A 305 -3.66 12.39 -3.37
N ASN A 306 -2.47 11.91 -3.73
CA ASN A 306 -1.41 12.73 -4.32
C ASN A 306 -1.28 12.40 -5.81
N GLU A 307 -1.02 13.42 -6.65
CA GLU A 307 -0.87 13.24 -8.08
C GLU A 307 0.27 14.10 -8.63
N TRP A 308 1.37 13.46 -9.04
CA TRP A 308 2.51 14.12 -9.69
C TRP A 308 2.65 13.65 -11.14
N GLU A 309 2.32 14.52 -12.10
CA GLU A 309 2.52 14.20 -13.53
C GLU A 309 4.01 14.02 -13.89
N LEU A 310 4.87 14.79 -13.21
CA LEU A 310 6.33 14.86 -13.40
C LEU A 310 6.79 15.24 -14.81
N ALA A 311 5.91 15.92 -15.57
CA ALA A 311 6.21 16.33 -16.94
C ALA A 311 7.11 17.56 -17.00
N ALA A 312 6.71 18.66 -16.36
CA ALA A 312 7.41 19.96 -16.45
C ALA A 312 8.05 20.40 -15.13
N ASP A 313 7.48 19.99 -14.00
CA ASP A 313 7.89 20.33 -12.64
C ASP A 313 7.40 19.25 -11.64
N GLY A 314 7.65 19.49 -10.36
CA GLY A 314 7.27 18.62 -9.25
C GLY A 314 5.96 19.01 -8.56
N THR A 315 5.07 19.75 -9.21
CA THR A 315 3.81 20.15 -8.59
C THR A 315 2.93 18.93 -8.32
N ASP A 316 2.42 18.81 -7.10
CA ASP A 316 1.29 17.94 -6.78
C ASP A 316 -0.02 18.61 -7.27
N GLN A 317 -0.77 17.93 -8.12
CA GLN A 317 -2.02 18.45 -8.71
C GLN A 317 -3.12 18.65 -7.66
N ARG A 318 -2.96 18.07 -6.48
CA ARG A 318 -3.87 18.23 -5.33
C ARG A 318 -3.47 19.41 -4.45
N GLY A 319 -2.25 19.92 -4.63
CA GLY A 319 -1.74 21.16 -4.05
C GLY A 319 -1.25 21.02 -2.62
N ASP A 320 -0.99 19.80 -2.17
CA ASP A 320 -0.65 19.49 -0.77
C ASP A 320 0.83 19.13 -0.62
N ASN A 321 1.32 18.20 -1.46
CA ASN A 321 2.63 17.57 -1.25
C ASN A 321 3.54 17.71 -2.49
N PRO A 322 3.97 18.92 -2.88
CA PRO A 322 4.85 19.08 -4.04
C PRO A 322 6.19 18.35 -3.83
N VAL A 323 6.87 18.00 -4.92
CA VAL A 323 8.20 17.39 -4.89
C VAL A 323 9.28 18.34 -5.39
N THR A 324 10.42 18.33 -4.71
CA THR A 324 11.60 19.13 -5.03
C THR A 324 12.70 18.26 -5.64
N ALA A 325 13.32 18.74 -6.73
CA ALA A 325 14.41 18.04 -7.39
C ALA A 325 15.76 18.26 -6.67
N ILE A 326 16.46 17.17 -6.38
CA ILE A 326 17.79 17.15 -5.77
C ILE A 326 18.74 16.38 -6.69
N GLY A 327 19.94 16.93 -6.92
CA GLY A 327 20.96 16.29 -7.76
C GLY A 327 20.58 16.18 -9.24
N GLY A 328 20.97 15.08 -9.89
CA GLY A 328 20.79 14.83 -11.33
C GLY A 328 19.38 14.40 -11.78
N ALA A 329 18.32 15.09 -11.33
CA ALA A 329 16.95 14.91 -11.81
C ALA A 329 16.58 15.98 -12.85
N THR A 330 15.99 15.58 -13.99
CA THR A 330 15.68 16.49 -15.11
C THR A 330 14.25 16.29 -15.59
N PHE A 331 13.41 17.31 -15.43
CA PHE A 331 12.05 17.37 -16.00
C PHE A 331 12.07 17.52 -17.53
N ASN A 332 10.90 17.36 -18.16
CA ASN A 332 10.67 17.48 -19.61
C ASN A 332 11.35 16.40 -20.46
N ALA A 333 11.65 15.23 -19.89
CA ALA A 333 11.98 14.05 -20.67
C ALA A 333 10.74 13.55 -21.44
N THR A 334 10.92 12.75 -22.50
CA THR A 334 9.80 12.16 -23.23
C THR A 334 9.03 11.19 -22.34
N GLY A 335 7.74 11.43 -22.13
CA GLY A 335 6.86 10.64 -21.30
C GLY A 335 6.40 9.31 -21.92
N PRO A 336 5.50 8.58 -21.23
CA PRO A 336 4.89 7.36 -21.73
C PRO A 336 4.07 7.61 -22.99
N ASP A 337 4.09 6.65 -23.93
CA ASP A 337 3.22 6.67 -25.10
C ASP A 337 1.93 5.88 -24.81
N ALA A 338 1.16 6.37 -23.84
CA ALA A 338 -0.10 5.81 -23.40
C ALA A 338 -1.17 6.91 -23.31
N VAL A 339 -2.45 6.56 -23.44
CA VAL A 339 -3.50 7.59 -23.43
C VAL A 339 -3.79 8.04 -22.03
N ASN A 340 -3.99 9.36 -21.92
CA ASN A 340 -4.06 10.10 -20.68
C ASN A 340 -2.80 9.96 -19.80
N ALA A 341 -1.71 9.36 -20.29
CA ALA A 341 -0.40 9.54 -19.68
C ALA A 341 0.17 10.90 -20.10
N PRO A 342 0.90 11.59 -19.21
CA PRO A 342 1.58 12.84 -19.55
C PRO A 342 2.58 12.63 -20.70
N ALA A 343 2.63 13.60 -21.62
CA ALA A 343 3.62 13.57 -22.71
C ALA A 343 5.07 13.78 -22.23
N GLY A 344 5.25 14.21 -20.97
CA GLY A 344 6.53 14.45 -20.33
C GLY A 344 6.77 13.52 -19.15
N ALA A 345 8.03 13.41 -18.74
CA ALA A 345 8.46 12.66 -17.56
C ALA A 345 9.67 13.34 -16.91
N THR A 346 10.04 12.84 -15.73
CA THR A 346 11.31 13.18 -15.10
C THR A 346 12.32 12.07 -15.33
N LYS A 347 13.52 12.45 -15.79
CA LYS A 347 14.66 11.54 -15.99
C LYS A 347 15.66 11.67 -14.86
N PHE A 348 16.15 10.54 -14.38
CA PHE A 348 17.13 10.40 -13.31
C PHE A 348 18.44 9.86 -13.88
N ASP A 349 19.56 10.33 -13.34
CA ASP A 349 20.90 9.95 -13.78
C ASP A 349 21.36 8.57 -13.27
N GLY A 350 20.62 7.98 -12.33
CA GLY A 350 20.97 6.71 -11.68
C GLY A 350 22.12 6.82 -10.67
N THR A 351 22.46 8.02 -10.21
CA THR A 351 23.54 8.22 -9.22
C THR A 351 23.23 9.25 -8.15
N THR A 352 22.78 10.46 -8.52
CA THR A 352 22.62 11.59 -7.58
C THR A 352 21.22 12.18 -7.63
N GLY A 353 20.50 11.99 -8.73
CA GLY A 353 19.18 12.56 -8.95
C GLY A 353 18.08 11.82 -8.22
N PHE A 354 17.28 12.56 -7.45
CA PHE A 354 15.99 12.13 -6.93
C PHE A 354 15.07 13.34 -6.75
N LEU A 355 13.77 13.09 -6.58
CA LEU A 355 12.82 14.07 -6.10
C LEU A 355 12.40 13.69 -4.68
N GLU A 356 12.12 14.69 -3.87
CA GLU A 356 11.69 14.53 -2.48
C GLU A 356 10.38 15.31 -2.27
N SER A 357 9.37 14.65 -1.70
CA SER A 357 8.10 15.29 -1.35
C SER A 357 8.22 16.10 -0.06
N ASP A 358 7.32 17.05 0.16
CA ASP A 358 7.28 17.85 1.39
C ASP A 358 6.95 16.99 2.63
N HIS A 359 6.25 15.86 2.53
CA HIS A 359 6.05 14.93 3.65
C HIS A 359 5.70 13.53 3.15
N THR A 360 5.47 12.58 4.06
CA THR A 360 4.93 11.25 3.71
C THR A 360 3.71 11.40 2.80
N ALA A 361 3.64 10.60 1.75
CA ALA A 361 2.51 10.60 0.83
C ALA A 361 1.39 9.67 1.29
N VAL A 362 1.68 8.67 2.13
CA VAL A 362 0.67 7.73 2.62
C VAL A 362 1.02 7.13 3.99
N ASN A 363 0.02 6.83 4.81
CA ASN A 363 0.26 6.01 6.01
C ASN A 363 0.44 4.54 5.62
N THR A 364 1.66 4.02 5.69
CA THR A 364 2.01 2.66 5.29
C THR A 364 1.59 1.57 6.29
N LEU A 365 1.02 1.94 7.44
CA LEU A 365 0.30 1.00 8.32
C LEU A 365 -1.13 0.73 7.84
N ALA A 366 -1.68 1.62 7.02
CA ALA A 366 -3.04 1.53 6.50
C ALA A 366 -3.07 0.93 5.09
N ASP A 367 -4.28 0.79 4.56
CA ASP A 367 -4.51 0.42 3.18
C ASP A 367 -3.97 1.51 2.23
N TYR A 368 -3.26 1.11 1.16
CA TYR A 368 -2.82 2.07 0.15
C TYR A 368 -2.65 1.50 -1.25
N THR A 369 -2.66 2.40 -2.22
CA THR A 369 -2.32 2.12 -3.61
C THR A 369 -1.32 3.16 -4.13
N VAL A 370 -0.26 2.70 -4.79
CA VAL A 370 0.69 3.58 -5.49
C VAL A 370 0.76 3.14 -6.94
N SER A 371 0.65 4.07 -7.88
CA SER A 371 0.84 3.80 -9.31
C SER A 371 1.83 4.77 -9.93
N ALA A 372 2.57 4.30 -10.93
CA ALA A 372 3.47 5.15 -11.71
C ALA A 372 3.81 4.51 -13.06
N TRP A 373 4.05 5.35 -14.06
CA TRP A 373 4.81 4.93 -15.23
C TRP A 373 6.30 4.99 -14.92
N VAL A 374 7.01 3.90 -15.22
CA VAL A 374 8.46 3.77 -15.04
C VAL A 374 9.13 3.25 -16.31
N LYS A 375 10.34 3.71 -16.57
CA LYS A 375 11.19 3.23 -17.65
C LYS A 375 12.62 3.07 -17.15
N LEU A 376 13.12 1.84 -17.11
CA LEU A 376 14.47 1.51 -16.67
C LEU A 376 15.45 1.57 -17.86
N ASP A 377 16.52 2.35 -17.78
CA ASP A 377 17.53 2.46 -18.84
C ASP A 377 18.74 1.53 -18.60
N SER A 378 19.01 1.13 -17.36
CA SER A 378 20.15 0.26 -16.98
C SER A 378 19.78 -0.74 -15.87
N ALA A 379 20.27 -1.97 -15.99
CA ALA A 379 20.08 -3.07 -15.02
C ALA A 379 21.38 -3.45 -14.29
N THR A 380 22.32 -2.53 -14.14
CA THR A 380 23.65 -2.82 -13.53
C THR A 380 23.57 -3.19 -12.04
N GLY A 381 22.60 -2.63 -11.31
CA GLY A 381 22.38 -2.82 -9.88
C GLY A 381 20.88 -2.80 -9.54
N PRO A 382 20.51 -3.02 -8.26
CA PRO A 382 19.14 -2.75 -7.80
C PRO A 382 18.84 -1.26 -7.93
N ALA A 383 17.58 -0.93 -8.22
CA ALA A 383 17.15 0.44 -8.48
C ALA A 383 15.72 0.66 -7.99
N THR A 384 15.45 1.73 -7.24
CA THR A 384 14.12 2.02 -6.69
C THR A 384 13.54 3.29 -7.32
N ALA A 385 12.37 3.16 -7.97
CA ALA A 385 11.71 4.28 -8.64
C ALA A 385 10.97 5.16 -7.64
N ILE A 386 10.29 4.54 -6.66
CA ILE A 386 9.52 5.23 -5.62
C ILE A 386 9.75 4.50 -4.30
N CYS A 387 10.00 5.24 -3.23
CA CYS A 387 10.03 4.70 -1.88
C CYS A 387 9.58 5.75 -0.87
N GLU A 388 9.04 5.29 0.24
CA GLU A 388 8.72 6.14 1.38
C GLU A 388 9.46 5.62 2.60
N GLY A 389 10.19 6.53 3.25
CA GLY A 389 11.25 6.19 4.17
C GLY A 389 10.81 5.78 5.57
N THR A 390 11.76 5.22 6.30
CA THR A 390 11.85 5.27 7.76
C THR A 390 13.25 5.75 8.15
N SER A 391 13.48 6.03 9.44
CA SER A 391 14.81 6.42 9.91
C SER A 391 15.92 5.35 9.74
N GLN A 392 15.58 4.06 9.54
CA GLN A 392 16.57 2.98 9.33
C GLN A 392 16.49 2.32 7.94
N HIS A 393 15.29 2.16 7.38
CA HIS A 393 15.02 1.53 6.10
C HIS A 393 13.99 2.36 5.32
N GLN A 394 13.24 1.75 4.40
CA GLN A 394 12.02 2.34 3.85
C GLN A 394 10.84 1.50 4.29
N ALA A 395 9.70 2.16 4.49
CA ALA A 395 8.43 1.49 4.72
C ALA A 395 8.01 0.67 3.48
N PHE A 396 8.23 1.22 2.29
CA PHE A 396 8.13 0.47 1.04
C PHE A 396 9.14 0.89 -0.03
N TYR A 397 9.37 -0.02 -0.98
CA TYR A 397 10.18 0.15 -2.18
C TYR A 397 9.38 -0.33 -3.40
N LEU A 398 9.27 0.51 -4.43
CA LEU A 398 8.75 0.14 -5.74
C LEU A 398 9.85 0.35 -6.79
N GLY A 399 10.32 -0.75 -7.38
CA GLY A 399 11.51 -0.68 -8.21
C GLY A 399 11.89 -1.97 -8.92
N TYR A 400 13.16 -2.04 -9.33
CA TYR A 400 13.78 -3.15 -10.03
C TYR A 400 14.60 -4.01 -9.06
N ASP A 401 14.26 -5.31 -8.98
CA ASP A 401 15.13 -6.30 -8.36
C ASP A 401 16.14 -6.84 -9.37
N ARG A 402 17.42 -6.73 -9.02
CA ARG A 402 18.53 -7.28 -9.81
C ARG A 402 18.56 -8.81 -9.78
N GLY A 403 18.16 -9.43 -8.67
CA GLY A 403 18.20 -10.89 -8.50
C GLY A 403 17.27 -11.60 -9.48
N ASN A 404 16.02 -11.16 -9.50
CA ASN A 404 14.96 -11.65 -10.37
C ASN A 404 14.94 -10.99 -11.75
N GLN A 405 15.60 -9.84 -11.89
CA GLN A 405 15.59 -9.04 -13.12
C GLN A 405 14.18 -8.57 -13.51
N GLY A 406 13.31 -8.40 -12.52
CA GLY A 406 11.91 -8.00 -12.66
C GLY A 406 11.56 -6.78 -11.80
N TRP A 407 10.30 -6.37 -11.87
CA TRP A 407 9.76 -5.33 -10.99
C TRP A 407 9.40 -5.91 -9.62
N MET A 408 9.59 -5.12 -8.58
CA MET A 408 9.33 -5.50 -7.19
C MET A 408 8.54 -4.43 -6.46
N PHE A 409 7.65 -4.89 -5.59
CA PHE A 409 7.06 -4.12 -4.49
C PHE A 409 7.49 -4.77 -3.19
N GLN A 410 8.30 -4.08 -2.40
CA GLN A 410 8.90 -4.61 -1.17
C GLN A 410 8.54 -3.72 0.01
N THR A 411 8.33 -4.32 1.18
CA THR A 411 8.10 -3.60 2.45
C THR A 411 9.07 -4.11 3.51
N THR A 412 9.13 -3.44 4.66
CA THR A 412 9.92 -3.86 5.83
C THR A 412 9.02 -4.30 6.98
N THR A 413 9.50 -5.25 7.80
CA THR A 413 8.78 -5.77 8.97
C THR A 413 9.16 -5.08 10.27
N THR A 414 10.31 -4.40 10.33
CA THR A 414 10.77 -3.63 11.49
C THR A 414 11.55 -2.38 11.07
N ASN A 415 11.57 -1.35 11.91
CA ASN A 415 12.40 -0.15 11.72
C ASN A 415 13.79 -0.33 12.35
N ASP A 416 14.47 -1.44 12.06
CA ASP A 416 15.80 -1.76 12.55
C ASP A 416 16.63 -2.49 11.49
N ALA A 417 17.96 -2.54 11.70
CA ALA A 417 18.92 -3.09 10.73
C ALA A 417 18.75 -4.59 10.39
N SER A 418 17.90 -5.31 11.13
CA SER A 418 17.61 -6.74 10.96
C SER A 418 16.20 -7.03 10.42
N SER A 419 15.53 -6.04 9.82
CA SER A 419 14.22 -6.23 9.20
C SER A 419 14.20 -7.35 8.15
N ASP A 420 13.08 -8.06 8.09
CA ASP A 420 12.73 -8.88 6.92
C ASP A 420 12.16 -8.00 5.81
N PHE A 421 12.19 -8.49 4.58
CA PHE A 421 11.76 -7.77 3.38
C PHE A 421 10.72 -8.54 2.55
N PRO A 422 9.46 -8.64 3.03
CA PRO A 422 8.37 -9.19 2.22
C PRO A 422 8.30 -8.50 0.86
N THR A 423 8.27 -9.29 -0.22
CA THR A 423 8.40 -8.79 -1.59
C THR A 423 7.33 -9.43 -2.48
N ALA A 424 6.41 -8.61 -2.98
CA ALA A 424 5.54 -8.98 -4.10
C ALA A 424 6.33 -8.73 -5.39
N GLU A 425 6.68 -9.82 -6.07
CA GLU A 425 7.67 -9.82 -7.13
C GLU A 425 7.04 -10.22 -8.47
N GLY A 426 7.43 -9.53 -9.55
CA GLY A 426 7.03 -9.96 -10.89
C GLY A 426 7.79 -11.19 -11.37
N ASP A 427 7.36 -11.79 -12.47
CA ASP A 427 8.11 -12.89 -13.07
C ASP A 427 9.53 -12.46 -13.43
N ALA A 428 10.46 -13.43 -13.46
CA ALA A 428 11.84 -13.16 -13.78
C ALA A 428 11.98 -12.52 -15.17
N ASN A 429 12.89 -11.55 -15.29
CA ASN A 429 13.21 -10.85 -16.54
C ASN A 429 12.05 -10.03 -17.17
N THR A 430 11.10 -9.55 -16.37
CA THR A 430 9.94 -8.74 -16.83
C THR A 430 10.20 -7.23 -16.89
N ALA A 431 11.34 -6.76 -16.38
CA ALA A 431 11.71 -5.34 -16.40
C ALA A 431 12.57 -5.01 -17.64
N ALA A 432 11.93 -4.98 -18.81
CA ALA A 432 12.61 -4.70 -20.08
C ALA A 432 13.20 -3.28 -20.12
N LEU A 433 14.50 -3.20 -20.43
CA LEU A 433 15.19 -1.92 -20.55
C LEU A 433 14.62 -1.07 -21.69
N GLY A 434 14.60 0.25 -21.48
CA GLY A 434 14.18 1.24 -22.46
C GLY A 434 12.66 1.30 -22.72
N THR A 435 11.87 0.49 -22.00
CA THR A 435 10.43 0.31 -22.22
C THR A 435 9.63 0.93 -21.09
N TRP A 436 8.61 1.72 -21.42
CA TRP A 436 7.67 2.25 -20.43
C TRP A 436 6.78 1.13 -19.91
N THR A 437 6.65 1.07 -18.59
CA THR A 437 5.83 0.10 -17.87
C THR A 437 5.00 0.84 -16.85
N HIS A 438 3.69 0.59 -16.80
CA HIS A 438 2.86 1.08 -15.71
C HIS A 438 2.91 0.07 -14.56
N LEU A 439 3.38 0.51 -13.40
CA LEU A 439 3.32 -0.26 -12.17
C LEU A 439 2.19 0.27 -11.31
N LEU A 440 1.44 -0.63 -10.71
CA LEU A 440 0.49 -0.32 -9.65
C LEU A 440 0.69 -1.33 -8.55
N VAL A 441 0.81 -0.85 -7.32
CA VAL A 441 0.93 -1.70 -6.13
C VAL A 441 -0.22 -1.40 -5.20
N THR A 442 -0.72 -2.45 -4.55
CA THR A 442 -1.70 -2.31 -3.46
C THR A 442 -1.15 -2.97 -2.22
N TYR A 443 -1.42 -2.36 -1.08
CA TYR A 443 -1.23 -2.96 0.22
C TYR A 443 -2.55 -2.90 0.97
N SER A 444 -3.06 -4.05 1.38
CA SER A 444 -4.15 -4.13 2.35
C SER A 444 -3.54 -4.39 3.72
N ALA A 445 -3.83 -3.51 4.67
CA ALA A 445 -3.33 -3.57 6.03
C ALA A 445 -3.63 -4.93 6.69
N PRO A 446 -2.78 -5.38 7.61
CA PRO A 446 -3.01 -6.62 8.30
C PRO A 446 -4.14 -6.46 9.31
N VAL A 447 -4.85 -7.56 9.51
CA VAL A 447 -5.77 -7.74 10.63
C VAL A 447 -5.04 -8.56 11.67
N ASP A 448 -4.90 -7.98 12.85
CA ASP A 448 -4.16 -8.59 13.95
C ASP A 448 -4.71 -9.99 14.29
N GLY A 449 -3.79 -10.95 14.39
CA GLY A 449 -4.12 -12.36 14.64
C GLY A 449 -4.64 -13.13 13.42
N ASP A 450 -4.83 -12.48 12.26
CA ASP A 450 -5.16 -13.16 11.00
C ASP A 450 -3.96 -13.17 10.04
N SER A 451 -3.29 -14.31 9.99
CA SER A 451 -2.15 -14.52 9.10
C SER A 451 -2.50 -14.56 7.60
N SER A 452 -3.77 -14.43 7.22
CA SER A 452 -4.23 -14.37 5.83
C SER A 452 -4.39 -12.95 5.28
N THR A 453 -4.09 -11.93 6.08
CA THR A 453 -4.20 -10.49 5.73
C THR A 453 -2.83 -9.86 5.45
N GLY A 454 -2.71 -8.53 5.40
CA GLY A 454 -1.43 -7.85 5.15
C GLY A 454 -0.96 -7.99 3.70
N VAL A 455 -1.91 -8.02 2.76
CA VAL A 455 -1.68 -8.49 1.39
C VAL A 455 -1.02 -7.39 0.56
N MET A 456 0.14 -7.70 0.02
CA MET A 456 0.85 -6.92 -0.99
C MET A 456 0.52 -7.46 -2.38
N SER A 457 0.23 -6.60 -3.34
CA SER A 457 0.07 -6.99 -4.75
C SER A 457 0.84 -6.05 -5.67
N LEU A 458 1.49 -6.61 -6.68
CA LEU A 458 2.17 -5.87 -7.75
C LEU A 458 1.48 -6.16 -9.09
N TYR A 459 1.03 -5.10 -9.75
CA TYR A 459 0.47 -5.12 -11.09
C TYR A 459 1.43 -4.46 -12.08
N GLN A 460 1.66 -5.12 -13.21
CA GLN A 460 2.42 -4.61 -14.34
C GLN A 460 1.49 -4.46 -15.54
N ASN A 461 1.35 -3.25 -16.06
CA ASN A 461 0.46 -2.93 -17.18
C ASN A 461 -0.97 -3.47 -16.97
N GLY A 462 -1.47 -3.41 -15.73
CA GLY A 462 -2.81 -3.85 -15.34
C GLY A 462 -2.97 -5.37 -15.17
N THR A 463 -1.89 -6.14 -15.28
CA THR A 463 -1.86 -7.58 -15.00
C THR A 463 -1.24 -7.83 -13.64
N LEU A 464 -1.89 -8.63 -12.79
CA LEU A 464 -1.32 -9.04 -11.50
C LEU A 464 -0.10 -9.94 -11.75
N MET A 465 1.06 -9.54 -11.23
CA MET A 465 2.31 -10.26 -11.43
C MET A 465 2.72 -11.06 -10.19
N GLY A 466 2.55 -10.48 -9.00
CA GLY A 466 2.99 -11.12 -7.76
C GLY A 466 2.24 -10.61 -6.54
N THR A 467 2.23 -11.46 -5.51
CA THR A 467 1.64 -11.14 -4.21
C THR A 467 2.58 -11.56 -3.09
N ALA A 468 2.54 -10.86 -1.97
CA ALA A 468 3.21 -11.24 -0.74
C ALA A 468 2.36 -10.85 0.48
N THR A 469 2.86 -11.13 1.68
CA THR A 469 2.21 -10.77 2.93
C THR A 469 3.21 -10.09 3.85
N ASN A 470 2.83 -8.93 4.40
CA ASN A 470 3.52 -8.30 5.51
C ASN A 470 2.50 -8.00 6.61
N LEU A 471 2.65 -8.67 7.76
CA LEU A 471 1.78 -8.53 8.92
C LEU A 471 2.27 -7.48 9.93
N THR A 472 3.47 -6.94 9.75
CA THR A 472 4.05 -5.95 10.66
C THR A 472 4.66 -4.80 9.85
N PRO A 473 3.85 -4.09 9.03
CA PRO A 473 4.34 -2.98 8.23
C PRO A 473 4.91 -1.88 9.12
N GLN A 474 5.78 -1.06 8.55
CA GLN A 474 6.40 0.07 9.24
C GLN A 474 5.91 1.37 8.62
N TYR A 475 5.88 2.43 9.42
CA TYR A 475 5.58 3.79 9.01
C TYR A 475 6.44 4.75 9.81
N ASP A 476 6.82 5.85 9.20
CA ASP A 476 7.57 6.93 9.81
C ASP A 476 7.13 8.24 9.15
N SER A 477 6.18 8.93 9.77
CA SER A 477 5.68 10.21 9.28
C SER A 477 6.78 11.27 9.13
N SER A 478 7.96 11.04 9.75
CA SER A 478 9.10 11.95 9.69
C SER A 478 9.81 11.97 8.32
N MET A 479 9.57 10.97 7.49
CA MET A 479 10.31 10.73 6.26
C MET A 479 9.49 11.06 5.01
N PRO A 480 10.05 11.74 4.01
CA PRO A 480 9.32 12.04 2.78
C PRO A 480 9.18 10.81 1.88
N LEU A 481 8.24 10.88 0.93
CA LEU A 481 8.27 10.05 -0.26
C LEU A 481 9.38 10.56 -1.19
N THR A 482 10.16 9.63 -1.75
CA THR A 482 11.23 9.93 -2.70
C THR A 482 11.02 9.20 -4.03
N ILE A 483 11.42 9.88 -5.11
CA ILE A 483 11.27 9.41 -6.48
C ILE A 483 12.64 9.41 -7.13
N GLY A 484 13.05 8.31 -7.76
CA GLY A 484 14.34 8.18 -8.42
C GLY A 484 15.47 7.63 -7.54
N GLY A 485 15.17 7.19 -6.32
CA GLY A 485 16.09 6.56 -5.38
C GLY A 485 15.66 6.84 -3.93
N CYS A 486 16.23 6.12 -2.97
CA CYS A 486 15.80 6.18 -1.57
C CYS A 486 16.78 6.94 -0.66
N VAL A 487 16.26 7.50 0.43
CA VAL A 487 17.03 8.19 1.47
C VAL A 487 16.56 7.75 2.86
N ASN A 488 17.49 7.68 3.82
CA ASN A 488 17.17 7.38 5.23
C ASN A 488 17.28 8.63 6.12
N SER A 489 17.35 9.82 5.51
CA SER A 489 17.38 11.11 6.20
C SER A 489 16.86 12.19 5.25
N PRO A 490 16.03 13.14 5.73
CA PRO A 490 15.53 14.25 4.92
C PRO A 490 16.64 15.25 4.52
N ASP A 491 17.81 15.21 5.16
CA ASP A 491 18.95 16.06 4.79
C ASP A 491 19.88 15.40 3.75
N ALA A 492 19.49 14.25 3.21
CA ALA A 492 20.31 13.51 2.26
C ALA A 492 20.47 14.28 0.94
N THR A 493 21.68 14.26 0.37
CA THR A 493 21.97 14.90 -0.93
C THR A 493 22.29 13.90 -2.04
N THR A 494 22.26 12.60 -1.72
CA THR A 494 22.48 11.50 -2.65
C THR A 494 21.65 10.29 -2.22
N PRO A 495 20.91 9.63 -3.13
CA PRO A 495 20.12 8.46 -2.80
C PRO A 495 20.95 7.16 -2.84
N TYR A 496 20.47 6.12 -2.19
CA TYR A 496 20.89 4.73 -2.45
C TYR A 496 19.86 4.04 -3.34
N ASN A 497 20.27 2.93 -3.98
CA ASN A 497 19.47 2.25 -5.02
C ASN A 497 18.93 3.23 -6.07
N ALA A 498 19.75 4.20 -6.47
CA ALA A 498 19.37 5.26 -7.40
C ALA A 498 18.81 4.69 -8.72
N PHE A 499 17.73 5.28 -9.23
CA PHE A 499 17.01 4.77 -10.39
C PHE A 499 17.62 5.29 -11.70
N PRO A 500 18.19 4.43 -12.56
CA PRO A 500 18.75 4.86 -13.84
C PRO A 500 17.64 4.83 -14.91
N GLY A 501 16.80 5.86 -14.96
CA GLY A 501 15.60 5.80 -15.81
C GLY A 501 14.72 7.03 -15.81
N SER A 502 13.44 6.85 -16.12
CA SER A 502 12.43 7.90 -16.10
C SER A 502 11.16 7.46 -15.39
N VAL A 503 10.50 8.40 -14.71
CA VAL A 503 9.25 8.20 -13.96
C VAL A 503 8.24 9.29 -14.34
N SER A 504 6.95 8.94 -14.44
CA SER A 504 5.85 9.84 -14.78
C SER A 504 4.54 9.41 -14.11
N ASP A 505 3.63 10.37 -13.91
CA ASP A 505 2.23 10.15 -13.47
C ASP A 505 2.15 9.26 -12.23
N ILE A 506 2.77 9.73 -11.17
CA ILE A 506 2.70 9.07 -9.87
C ILE A 506 1.38 9.43 -9.23
N ARG A 507 0.65 8.41 -8.78
CA ARG A 507 -0.57 8.57 -7.99
C ARG A 507 -0.47 7.76 -6.72
N VAL A 508 -0.85 8.37 -5.62
CA VAL A 508 -0.91 7.72 -4.31
C VAL A 508 -2.33 7.88 -3.80
N TYR A 509 -2.91 6.77 -3.35
CA TYR A 509 -4.26 6.70 -2.80
C TYR A 509 -4.22 6.09 -1.40
N PRO A 510 -4.98 6.63 -0.42
CA PRO A 510 -5.03 6.14 0.95
C PRO A 510 -6.00 4.95 1.11
N TYR A 511 -6.11 4.11 0.07
CA TYR A 511 -6.91 2.89 0.09
C TYR A 511 -6.32 1.84 -0.84
N ALA A 512 -6.56 0.57 -0.54
CA ALA A 512 -6.17 -0.55 -1.39
C ALA A 512 -7.21 -0.73 -2.50
N MET A 513 -6.82 -0.54 -3.75
CA MET A 513 -7.69 -0.87 -4.87
C MET A 513 -7.97 -2.37 -4.90
N THR A 514 -9.23 -2.75 -5.10
CA THR A 514 -9.56 -4.16 -5.36
C THR A 514 -8.95 -4.63 -6.68
N ALA A 515 -8.76 -5.93 -6.86
CA ALA A 515 -8.17 -6.48 -8.09
C ALA A 515 -8.92 -6.06 -9.39
N SER A 516 -10.23 -5.79 -9.32
CA SER A 516 -11.01 -5.32 -10.47
C SER A 516 -10.77 -3.83 -10.79
N GLN A 517 -10.43 -3.03 -9.78
CA GLN A 517 -10.03 -1.63 -9.92
C GLN A 517 -8.56 -1.53 -10.33
N ALA A 518 -7.67 -2.31 -9.70
CA ALA A 518 -6.23 -2.34 -9.95
C ALA A 518 -5.82 -3.02 -11.27
N GLY A 519 -6.75 -3.73 -11.93
CA GLY A 519 -6.52 -4.39 -13.22
C GLY A 519 -6.44 -3.42 -14.40
N ALA A 520 -6.57 -3.92 -15.63
CA ALA A 520 -6.44 -3.13 -16.88
C ALA A 520 -7.27 -1.84 -16.97
N ASN A 521 -8.27 -1.65 -16.10
CA ASN A 521 -9.07 -0.42 -16.04
C ASN A 521 -8.41 0.73 -15.24
N SER A 522 -7.45 0.45 -14.33
CA SER A 522 -6.66 1.51 -13.66
C SER A 522 -5.49 1.98 -14.53
N VAL A 523 -5.05 1.15 -15.49
CA VAL A 523 -4.10 1.56 -16.51
C VAL A 523 -4.87 2.23 -17.62
N ILE A 524 -4.72 3.54 -17.78
CA ILE A 524 -5.23 4.17 -18.99
C ILE A 524 -4.32 3.74 -20.15
N VAL A 525 -4.84 2.79 -20.90
CA VAL A 525 -4.26 2.23 -22.11
C VAL A 525 -4.47 3.22 -23.29
N PRO A 526 -3.57 3.27 -24.30
CA PRO A 526 -3.67 4.14 -25.47
C PRO A 526 -5.10 4.19 -26.08
N ALA A 527 -5.51 5.32 -26.68
CA ALA A 527 -6.83 5.46 -27.28
C ALA A 527 -6.95 4.44 -28.40
N GLY A 528 -8.02 3.65 -28.36
CA GLY A 528 -8.16 2.44 -29.16
C GLY A 528 -8.00 1.14 -28.37
N TRP A 529 -7.62 1.22 -27.08
CA TRP A 529 -7.53 0.09 -26.16
C TRP A 529 -8.76 -0.04 -25.22
N ASP A 530 -9.74 0.85 -25.35
CA ASP A 530 -10.92 1.01 -24.48
C ASP A 530 -11.87 -0.22 -24.47
N LYS A 531 -11.55 -1.24 -25.27
CA LYS A 531 -12.22 -2.56 -25.35
C LYS A 531 -11.23 -3.75 -25.34
N GLY A 532 -9.98 -3.54 -24.92
CA GLY A 532 -8.83 -4.43 -25.14
C GLY A 532 -7.87 -3.85 -26.19
N MET A 533 -6.64 -4.40 -26.29
CA MET A 533 -5.59 -3.93 -27.22
C MET A 533 -6.14 -3.67 -28.64
N PRO A 534 -5.75 -2.59 -29.35
CA PRO A 534 -6.25 -2.28 -30.67
C PRO A 534 -5.82 -3.37 -31.64
N GLU A 535 -6.59 -3.51 -32.72
CA GLU A 535 -6.14 -4.32 -33.85
C GLU A 535 -4.89 -3.65 -34.44
N ASP A 536 -3.76 -4.34 -34.42
CA ASP A 536 -2.53 -3.89 -35.10
C ASP A 536 -2.52 -4.43 -36.54
N GLU A 537 -2.13 -3.58 -37.49
CA GLU A 537 -2.07 -3.92 -38.91
C GLU A 537 -0.79 -3.40 -39.56
N TRP A 538 0.05 -4.32 -40.01
CA TRP A 538 1.26 -4.01 -40.79
C TRP A 538 1.17 -4.60 -42.20
N LYS A 539 1.01 -3.72 -43.20
CA LYS A 539 0.98 -4.13 -44.61
C LYS A 539 2.30 -4.71 -45.10
N LEU A 540 3.42 -4.22 -44.56
CA LEU A 540 4.80 -4.62 -44.91
C LEU A 540 5.15 -4.47 -46.40
N ALA A 541 4.47 -3.58 -47.12
CA ALA A 541 4.72 -3.36 -48.55
C ALA A 541 5.97 -2.51 -48.82
N THR A 542 6.17 -1.46 -48.01
CA THR A 542 7.26 -0.48 -48.18
C THR A 542 8.02 -0.17 -46.90
N ASP A 543 7.39 -0.38 -45.74
CA ASP A 543 7.92 -0.07 -44.43
C ASP A 543 7.23 -0.91 -43.34
N GLY A 544 7.62 -0.67 -42.09
CA GLY A 544 7.05 -1.29 -40.90
C GLY A 544 5.97 -0.46 -40.21
N THR A 545 5.32 0.49 -40.90
CA THR A 545 4.29 1.32 -40.26
C THR A 545 3.09 0.47 -39.85
N ASP A 546 2.63 0.68 -38.63
CA ASP A 546 1.32 0.21 -38.18
C ASP A 546 0.25 1.17 -38.73
N THR A 547 -0.89 0.63 -39.17
CA THR A 547 -1.96 1.41 -39.80
C THR A 547 -2.59 2.40 -38.82
N ALA A 548 -2.68 2.04 -37.54
CA ALA A 548 -3.12 2.96 -36.48
C ALA A 548 -1.97 3.87 -35.98
N ALA A 549 -0.74 3.65 -36.43
CA ALA A 549 0.50 4.30 -36.01
C ALA A 549 0.84 4.14 -34.51
N LEU A 550 0.24 3.16 -33.82
CA LEU A 550 0.43 2.94 -32.38
C LEU A 550 1.57 1.95 -32.10
N ASN A 551 1.77 0.96 -32.97
CA ASN A 551 2.76 -0.09 -32.75
C ASN A 551 3.71 -0.31 -33.94
N PRO A 552 4.44 0.72 -34.42
CA PRO A 552 5.30 0.57 -35.60
C PRO A 552 6.41 -0.46 -35.40
N LEU A 553 6.79 -1.12 -36.49
CA LEU A 553 7.89 -2.10 -36.54
C LEU A 553 9.23 -1.42 -36.88
N THR A 554 10.28 -1.84 -36.17
CA THR A 554 11.67 -1.46 -36.45
C THR A 554 12.45 -2.66 -36.99
N ALA A 555 13.18 -2.47 -38.09
CA ALA A 555 14.00 -3.51 -38.69
C ALA A 555 15.37 -3.68 -38.01
N SER A 556 15.83 -4.92 -37.92
CA SER A 556 17.18 -5.29 -37.50
C SER A 556 17.75 -6.36 -38.44
N GLY A 557 19.07 -6.30 -38.67
CA GLY A 557 19.76 -7.22 -39.58
C GLY A 557 19.28 -7.12 -41.03
N SER A 558 19.35 -8.23 -41.77
CA SER A 558 18.98 -8.27 -43.20
C SER A 558 17.47 -8.52 -43.40
N ALA A 559 16.68 -7.47 -43.28
CA ALA A 559 15.26 -7.45 -43.63
C ALA A 559 15.00 -6.44 -44.77
N THR A 560 14.44 -6.90 -45.89
CA THR A 560 14.33 -6.08 -47.13
C THR A 560 12.90 -6.05 -47.64
N PHE A 561 12.30 -4.86 -47.72
CA PHE A 561 11.01 -4.65 -48.36
C PHE A 561 11.12 -4.79 -49.89
N GLY A 562 10.13 -5.41 -50.52
CA GLY A 562 10.13 -5.67 -51.95
C GLY A 562 8.74 -5.96 -52.51
N THR A 563 8.67 -6.22 -53.82
CA THR A 563 7.40 -6.34 -54.57
C THR A 563 6.93 -7.79 -54.76
N ASP A 564 7.65 -8.80 -54.27
CA ASP A 564 7.16 -10.19 -54.25
C ASP A 564 6.08 -10.28 -53.17
N ALA A 565 4.82 -10.51 -53.55
CA ALA A 565 3.70 -10.45 -52.64
C ALA A 565 2.60 -11.46 -53.04
N PRO A 566 1.71 -11.85 -52.11
CA PRO A 566 0.47 -12.54 -52.44
C PRO A 566 -0.37 -11.78 -53.46
N SER A 567 -1.27 -12.49 -54.15
CA SER A 567 -2.18 -11.86 -55.10
C SER A 567 -3.07 -10.82 -54.41
N GLY A 568 -3.16 -9.61 -54.96
CA GLY A 568 -3.94 -8.52 -54.39
C GLY A 568 -3.16 -7.58 -53.46
N LEU A 569 -1.94 -7.95 -53.05
CA LEU A 569 -1.06 -7.11 -52.24
C LEU A 569 0.06 -6.48 -53.10
N THR A 570 0.66 -5.40 -52.59
CA THR A 570 1.62 -4.57 -53.34
C THR A 570 3.08 -4.83 -52.98
N GLY A 571 3.34 -5.51 -51.86
CA GLY A 571 4.70 -5.83 -51.42
C GLY A 571 4.72 -6.77 -50.21
N SER A 572 5.92 -7.13 -49.81
CA SER A 572 6.22 -7.89 -48.60
C SER A 572 7.61 -7.53 -48.07
N ILE A 573 7.95 -8.06 -46.91
CA ILE A 573 9.32 -8.04 -46.41
C ILE A 573 9.96 -9.43 -46.53
N ALA A 574 11.21 -9.48 -46.99
CA ALA A 574 12.01 -10.69 -47.11
C ALA A 574 13.12 -10.73 -46.05
N PHE A 575 13.36 -11.92 -45.51
CA PHE A 575 14.36 -12.22 -44.48
C PHE A 575 15.36 -13.26 -45.00
N ASP A 576 16.60 -13.15 -44.53
CA ASP A 576 17.72 -14.01 -44.94
C ASP A 576 17.77 -15.38 -44.26
N GLY A 577 16.94 -15.60 -43.23
CA GLY A 577 17.00 -16.80 -42.38
C GLY A 577 18.20 -16.85 -41.45
N SER A 578 18.83 -15.70 -41.15
CA SER A 578 19.96 -15.62 -40.23
C SER A 578 19.93 -14.41 -39.31
N THR A 579 19.82 -13.19 -39.85
CA THR A 579 19.99 -11.95 -39.08
C THR A 579 18.78 -11.04 -39.13
N GLY A 580 17.98 -11.14 -40.21
CA GLY A 580 16.86 -10.24 -40.46
C GLY A 580 15.63 -10.54 -39.61
N PHE A 581 15.09 -9.52 -38.96
CA PHE A 581 13.78 -9.55 -38.31
C PHE A 581 13.24 -8.12 -38.09
N LEU A 582 11.96 -8.01 -37.76
CA LEU A 582 11.31 -6.79 -37.29
C LEU A 582 10.89 -6.96 -35.83
N LYS A 583 10.89 -5.86 -35.06
CA LYS A 583 10.32 -5.77 -33.71
C LYS A 583 9.26 -4.69 -33.68
N SER A 584 8.10 -4.98 -33.10
CA SER A 584 7.12 -3.95 -32.81
C SER A 584 7.63 -3.06 -31.68
N LYS A 585 6.97 -1.92 -31.48
CA LYS A 585 7.34 -0.99 -30.41
C LYS A 585 7.08 -1.57 -29.03
N GLN A 586 6.03 -2.36 -28.90
CA GLN A 586 5.56 -3.01 -27.67
C GLN A 586 4.86 -4.33 -28.00
N SER A 587 4.44 -5.11 -27.00
CA SER A 587 3.57 -6.27 -27.23
C SER A 587 2.36 -5.88 -28.09
N ALA A 588 2.02 -6.70 -29.08
CA ALA A 588 0.87 -6.52 -29.96
C ALA A 588 -0.42 -7.15 -29.41
N VAL A 589 -0.30 -8.14 -28.50
CA VAL A 589 -1.48 -8.74 -27.84
C VAL A 589 -1.22 -9.22 -26.42
N ASN A 590 -2.26 -9.27 -25.58
CA ASN A 590 -2.24 -9.95 -24.29
C ASN A 590 -2.50 -11.44 -24.52
N THR A 591 -1.47 -12.26 -24.34
CA THR A 591 -1.54 -13.70 -24.63
C THR A 591 -2.22 -14.52 -23.53
N LEU A 592 -2.62 -13.90 -22.40
CA LEU A 592 -3.57 -14.50 -21.45
C LEU A 592 -5.03 -14.36 -21.93
N GLY A 593 -5.31 -13.39 -22.80
CA GLY A 593 -6.63 -13.11 -23.35
C GLY A 593 -6.95 -13.88 -24.63
N ASP A 594 -8.16 -13.66 -25.15
CA ASP A 594 -8.53 -14.12 -26.49
C ASP A 594 -7.71 -13.34 -27.54
N TYR A 595 -7.15 -14.02 -28.54
CA TYR A 595 -6.44 -13.34 -29.62
C TYR A 595 -6.45 -14.11 -30.94
N THR A 596 -6.17 -13.39 -32.04
CA THR A 596 -5.92 -13.98 -33.35
C THR A 596 -4.76 -13.28 -34.02
N VAL A 597 -3.85 -14.02 -34.64
CA VAL A 597 -2.77 -13.47 -35.48
C VAL A 597 -2.95 -14.00 -36.90
N SER A 598 -2.97 -13.12 -37.88
CA SER A 598 -2.95 -13.50 -39.30
C SER A 598 -1.76 -12.91 -40.03
N ALA A 599 -1.25 -13.67 -41.00
CA ALA A 599 -0.17 -13.22 -41.86
C ALA A 599 -0.17 -14.00 -43.17
N TRP A 600 0.22 -13.34 -44.26
CA TRP A 600 0.71 -14.05 -45.43
C TRP A 600 2.17 -14.40 -45.24
N VAL A 601 2.53 -15.67 -45.44
CA VAL A 601 3.91 -16.16 -45.32
C VAL A 601 4.32 -16.96 -46.54
N LYS A 602 5.60 -16.86 -46.90
CA LYS A 602 6.24 -17.68 -47.94
C LYS A 602 7.61 -18.10 -47.44
N ILE A 603 7.73 -19.36 -47.02
CA ILE A 603 9.02 -19.93 -46.63
C ILE A 603 9.79 -20.38 -47.87
N ASN A 604 11.07 -20.03 -47.99
CA ASN A 604 11.90 -20.39 -49.15
C ASN A 604 12.81 -21.60 -48.90
N GLN A 605 12.93 -22.04 -47.65
CA GLN A 605 13.69 -23.23 -47.25
C GLN A 605 12.96 -23.98 -46.14
N ALA A 606 12.76 -25.30 -46.26
CA ALA A 606 12.11 -26.13 -45.25
C ALA A 606 12.99 -26.33 -43.99
N LEU A 607 13.14 -25.27 -43.21
CA LEU A 607 13.84 -25.22 -41.92
C LEU A 607 12.81 -25.04 -40.79
N GLY A 608 13.10 -25.63 -39.63
CA GLY A 608 12.30 -25.42 -38.42
C GLY A 608 12.50 -23.98 -37.94
N THR A 609 11.57 -23.09 -38.27
CA THR A 609 11.75 -21.63 -38.18
C THR A 609 10.43 -20.93 -37.85
N THR A 610 10.49 -19.71 -37.33
CA THR A 610 9.31 -18.98 -36.86
C THR A 610 9.10 -17.70 -37.66
N ALA A 611 7.92 -17.56 -38.26
CA ALA A 611 7.58 -16.36 -39.01
C ALA A 611 7.17 -15.22 -38.07
N LEU A 612 6.30 -15.50 -37.09
CA LEU A 612 5.82 -14.53 -36.10
C LEU A 612 5.86 -15.14 -34.69
N CYS A 613 6.23 -14.34 -33.70
CA CYS A 613 6.14 -14.73 -32.30
C CYS A 613 6.09 -13.52 -31.39
N GLN A 614 5.57 -13.74 -30.19
CA GLN A 614 5.63 -12.79 -29.08
C GLN A 614 5.67 -13.58 -27.79
N GLY A 615 6.40 -13.08 -26.81
CA GLY A 615 6.31 -13.54 -25.44
C GLY A 615 7.50 -13.10 -24.65
N THR A 616 7.94 -13.93 -23.73
CA THR A 616 8.83 -13.53 -22.66
C THR A 616 10.29 -13.46 -23.09
N THR A 617 11.10 -12.98 -22.16
CA THR A 617 12.57 -13.01 -22.20
C THR A 617 13.18 -14.40 -22.03
N GLN A 618 12.41 -15.46 -21.76
CA GLN A 618 12.86 -16.86 -21.80
C GLN A 618 12.23 -17.65 -22.94
N HIS A 619 10.90 -17.60 -23.10
CA HIS A 619 10.13 -18.34 -24.09
C HIS A 619 9.06 -17.45 -24.72
N GLN A 620 8.74 -17.68 -26.00
CA GLN A 620 7.60 -16.97 -26.57
C GLN A 620 6.30 -17.56 -26.02
N ALA A 621 5.30 -16.72 -25.82
CA ALA A 621 3.96 -17.08 -25.41
C ALA A 621 3.21 -17.72 -26.58
N PHE A 622 3.53 -17.31 -27.81
CA PHE A 622 3.18 -18.05 -29.00
C PHE A 622 4.25 -18.01 -30.10
N TYR A 623 4.14 -19.00 -30.99
CA TYR A 623 4.93 -19.15 -32.21
C TYR A 623 3.99 -19.49 -33.38
N LEU A 624 4.15 -18.78 -34.49
CA LEU A 624 3.61 -19.18 -35.79
C LEU A 624 4.78 -19.62 -36.68
N SER A 625 4.96 -20.94 -36.78
CA SER A 625 6.21 -21.55 -37.22
C SER A 625 6.00 -22.60 -38.30
N TYR A 626 7.08 -22.92 -39.00
CA TYR A 626 7.15 -24.05 -39.91
C TYR A 626 7.80 -25.25 -39.21
N ASP A 627 7.07 -26.36 -39.11
CA ASP A 627 7.60 -27.61 -38.58
C ASP A 627 8.31 -28.40 -39.69
N LYS A 628 9.62 -28.63 -39.51
CA LYS A 628 10.44 -29.32 -40.50
C LYS A 628 10.12 -30.82 -40.62
N PRO A 629 10.02 -31.60 -39.52
CA PRO A 629 9.61 -33.00 -39.56
C PRO A 629 8.32 -33.25 -40.35
N SER A 630 7.25 -32.49 -40.10
CA SER A 630 5.96 -32.63 -40.77
C SER A 630 5.92 -31.90 -42.11
N SER A 631 6.81 -30.94 -42.37
CA SER A 631 6.71 -30.02 -43.51
C SER A 631 5.34 -29.33 -43.58
N ALA A 632 4.92 -28.80 -42.43
CA ALA A 632 3.63 -28.18 -42.19
C ALA A 632 3.79 -26.91 -41.36
N TRP A 633 2.76 -26.05 -41.36
CA TRP A 633 2.70 -24.90 -40.46
C TRP A 633 2.14 -25.30 -39.10
N MET A 634 2.60 -24.63 -38.05
CA MET A 634 2.14 -24.84 -36.68
C MET A 634 1.89 -23.52 -35.95
N PHE A 635 0.86 -23.50 -35.11
CA PHE A 635 0.63 -22.52 -34.07
C PHE A 635 0.89 -23.17 -32.71
N GLN A 636 1.91 -22.70 -32.01
CA GLN A 636 2.34 -23.25 -30.74
C GLN A 636 2.24 -22.18 -29.65
N THR A 637 1.86 -22.58 -28.43
CA THR A 637 1.88 -21.71 -27.23
C THR A 637 2.71 -22.36 -26.14
N THR A 638 2.99 -21.64 -25.05
CA THR A 638 3.72 -22.14 -23.87
C THR A 638 2.85 -22.13 -22.63
N THR A 639 3.17 -23.00 -21.66
CA THR A 639 2.40 -23.17 -20.42
C THR A 639 3.06 -22.53 -19.20
N THR A 640 4.37 -22.28 -19.23
CA THR A 640 5.13 -21.64 -18.15
C THR A 640 6.26 -20.78 -18.73
N ASN A 641 6.74 -19.80 -17.96
CA ASN A 641 7.94 -19.04 -18.28
C ASN A 641 9.24 -19.72 -17.78
N ASP A 642 9.27 -21.06 -17.76
CA ASP A 642 10.37 -21.89 -17.25
C ASP A 642 11.00 -22.73 -18.38
N PRO A 643 12.30 -23.09 -18.30
CA PRO A 643 12.97 -23.96 -19.28
C PRO A 643 12.25 -25.28 -19.61
N ASN A 644 11.39 -25.78 -18.73
CA ASN A 644 10.63 -27.03 -18.88
C ASN A 644 9.17 -26.81 -19.30
N SER A 645 8.83 -25.67 -19.92
CA SER A 645 7.47 -25.41 -20.40
C SER A 645 6.95 -26.50 -21.34
N ALA A 646 5.65 -26.82 -21.25
CA ALA A 646 4.96 -27.58 -22.28
C ALA A 646 4.64 -26.69 -23.48
N PHE A 647 4.48 -27.31 -24.65
CA PHE A 647 4.26 -26.62 -25.92
C PHE A 647 2.99 -27.13 -26.63
N PRO A 648 1.78 -26.79 -26.16
CA PRO A 648 0.55 -27.08 -26.88
C PRO A 648 0.64 -26.56 -28.33
N THR A 649 0.34 -27.43 -29.29
CA THR A 649 0.61 -27.17 -30.72
C THR A 649 -0.59 -27.56 -31.58
N ALA A 650 -1.14 -26.60 -32.32
CA ALA A 650 -2.09 -26.81 -33.40
C ALA A 650 -1.33 -26.83 -34.73
N GLU A 651 -1.28 -27.97 -35.41
CA GLU A 651 -0.42 -28.20 -36.57
C GLU A 651 -1.20 -28.73 -37.77
N GLY A 652 -0.75 -28.42 -38.98
CA GLY A 652 -1.33 -28.98 -40.21
C GLY A 652 -0.86 -30.39 -40.55
N ASP A 653 -1.55 -31.03 -41.50
CA ASP A 653 -1.20 -32.37 -41.98
C ASP A 653 0.21 -32.42 -42.60
N PRO A 654 0.91 -33.57 -42.53
CA PRO A 654 2.23 -33.72 -43.13
C PRO A 654 2.27 -33.36 -44.63
N GLY A 655 3.20 -32.49 -45.01
CA GLY A 655 3.38 -32.00 -46.38
C GLY A 655 2.40 -30.91 -46.82
N SER A 656 1.57 -30.38 -45.92
CA SER A 656 0.60 -29.32 -46.23
C SER A 656 1.22 -27.92 -46.38
N GLY A 657 2.50 -27.73 -46.02
CA GLY A 657 3.23 -26.46 -46.12
C GLY A 657 4.22 -26.42 -47.30
N PRO A 658 3.79 -26.11 -48.55
CA PRO A 658 4.70 -26.06 -49.69
C PRO A 658 5.70 -24.90 -49.60
N VAL A 659 6.99 -25.21 -49.79
CA VAL A 659 8.06 -24.21 -49.91
C VAL A 659 7.88 -23.35 -51.17
N GLY A 660 8.22 -22.08 -51.08
CA GLY A 660 8.19 -21.12 -52.18
C GLY A 660 6.78 -20.67 -52.57
N THR A 661 5.76 -21.00 -51.77
CA THR A 661 4.36 -20.68 -52.05
C THR A 661 3.79 -19.77 -50.96
N TRP A 662 3.14 -18.68 -51.37
CA TRP A 662 2.40 -17.81 -50.45
C TRP A 662 1.24 -18.56 -49.81
N THR A 663 1.17 -18.48 -48.50
CA THR A 663 0.17 -19.15 -47.67
C THR A 663 -0.38 -18.14 -46.66
N HIS A 664 -1.70 -17.99 -46.59
CA HIS A 664 -2.33 -17.18 -45.56
C HIS A 664 -2.53 -18.04 -44.31
N LEU A 665 -1.91 -17.66 -43.21
CA LEU A 665 -2.04 -18.35 -41.92
C LEU A 665 -2.86 -17.52 -40.97
N VAL A 666 -3.74 -18.17 -40.22
CA VAL A 666 -4.46 -17.55 -39.11
C VAL A 666 -4.39 -18.45 -37.89
N ALA A 667 -3.78 -17.95 -36.82
CA ALA A 667 -3.67 -18.61 -35.53
C ALA A 667 -4.67 -17.95 -34.57
N ALA A 668 -5.65 -18.71 -34.09
CA ALA A 668 -6.69 -18.22 -33.19
C ALA A 668 -6.58 -18.91 -31.83
N TYR A 669 -6.58 -18.12 -30.76
CA TYR A 669 -6.56 -18.56 -29.38
C TYR A 669 -7.76 -18.00 -28.63
N ARG A 670 -8.43 -18.85 -27.86
CA ARG A 670 -9.44 -18.48 -26.88
C ARG A 670 -8.90 -18.80 -25.50
N ALA A 671 -8.83 -17.80 -24.64
CA ALA A 671 -8.35 -17.91 -23.28
C ALA A 671 -9.14 -18.97 -22.48
N PRO A 672 -8.49 -19.65 -21.52
CA PRO A 672 -9.17 -20.56 -20.62
C PRO A 672 -9.99 -19.78 -19.60
N VAL A 673 -11.12 -20.36 -19.21
CA VAL A 673 -11.91 -19.92 -18.06
C VAL A 673 -11.45 -20.73 -16.86
N ALA A 674 -11.05 -20.05 -15.79
CA ALA A 674 -10.58 -20.69 -14.56
C ALA A 674 -11.59 -21.74 -14.06
N GLY A 675 -11.09 -22.93 -13.72
CA GLY A 675 -11.92 -24.05 -13.27
C GLY A 675 -12.68 -24.80 -14.37
N ASN A 676 -12.55 -24.42 -15.64
CA ASN A 676 -13.21 -25.10 -16.77
C ASN A 676 -12.21 -25.72 -17.75
N SER A 677 -12.03 -27.04 -17.66
CA SER A 677 -11.11 -27.81 -18.53
C SER A 677 -11.56 -27.93 -19.99
N SER A 678 -12.76 -27.46 -20.35
CA SER A 678 -13.27 -27.47 -21.74
C SER A 678 -13.01 -26.16 -22.50
N THR A 679 -12.15 -25.28 -21.97
CA THR A 679 -11.80 -23.96 -22.55
C THR A 679 -10.33 -23.93 -23.01
N GLY A 680 -9.77 -22.77 -23.37
CA GLY A 680 -8.35 -22.68 -23.77
C GLY A 680 -8.05 -23.15 -25.19
N SER A 681 -9.00 -23.01 -26.12
CA SER A 681 -8.90 -23.62 -27.45
C SER A 681 -7.91 -22.89 -28.36
N MET A 682 -7.09 -23.65 -29.08
CA MET A 682 -6.20 -23.18 -30.13
C MET A 682 -6.65 -23.72 -31.49
N ALA A 683 -6.54 -22.92 -32.55
CA ALA A 683 -6.80 -23.32 -33.92
C ALA A 683 -5.80 -22.69 -34.89
N LEU A 684 -5.30 -23.48 -35.84
CA LEU A 684 -4.51 -23.02 -36.97
C LEU A 684 -5.32 -23.19 -38.26
N TYR A 685 -5.46 -22.11 -39.01
CA TYR A 685 -6.06 -22.11 -40.34
C TYR A 685 -5.01 -21.81 -41.40
N GLN A 686 -5.13 -22.48 -42.54
CA GLN A 686 -4.31 -22.27 -43.73
C GLN A 686 -5.21 -21.97 -44.92
N ASN A 687 -4.98 -20.83 -45.56
CA ASN A 687 -5.82 -20.31 -46.65
C ASN A 687 -7.30 -20.38 -46.28
N GLY A 688 -7.67 -19.97 -45.05
CA GLY A 688 -9.03 -20.00 -44.51
C GLY A 688 -9.63 -21.39 -44.24
N THR A 689 -8.86 -22.47 -44.34
CA THR A 689 -9.28 -23.84 -43.99
C THR A 689 -8.67 -24.24 -42.66
N LEU A 690 -9.44 -24.86 -41.75
CA LEU A 690 -8.92 -25.34 -40.47
C LEU A 690 -7.96 -26.51 -40.72
N MET A 691 -6.74 -26.41 -40.20
CA MET A 691 -5.69 -27.41 -40.36
C MET A 691 -5.45 -28.22 -39.09
N GLY A 692 -5.46 -27.57 -37.92
CA GLY A 692 -5.16 -28.22 -36.65
C GLY A 692 -5.77 -27.48 -35.47
N THR A 693 -5.95 -28.20 -34.36
CA THR A 693 -6.46 -27.66 -33.10
C THR A 693 -5.68 -28.23 -31.92
N ALA A 694 -5.60 -27.46 -30.84
CA ALA A 694 -5.02 -27.89 -29.57
C ALA A 694 -5.72 -27.19 -28.40
N THR A 695 -5.23 -27.42 -27.18
CA THR A 695 -5.74 -26.79 -25.97
C THR A 695 -4.58 -26.35 -25.08
N ASN A 696 -4.64 -25.12 -24.58
CA ASN A 696 -3.76 -24.60 -23.55
C ASN A 696 -4.58 -23.97 -22.42
N LEU A 697 -4.56 -24.60 -21.24
CA LEU A 697 -5.30 -24.17 -20.05
C LEU A 697 -4.51 -23.26 -19.11
N SER A 698 -3.23 -23.04 -19.40
CA SER A 698 -2.34 -22.23 -18.57
C SER A 698 -1.43 -21.37 -19.47
N PRO A 699 -1.99 -20.50 -20.33
CA PRO A 699 -1.19 -19.65 -21.20
C PRO A 699 -0.31 -18.72 -20.35
N GLN A 700 0.74 -18.23 -20.97
CA GLN A 700 1.67 -17.28 -20.38
C GLN A 700 1.61 -15.95 -21.13
N TYR A 701 2.03 -14.88 -20.47
CA TYR A 701 2.18 -13.56 -21.07
C TYR A 701 3.33 -12.82 -20.41
N ASP A 702 4.01 -12.01 -21.21
CA ASP A 702 4.94 -11.01 -20.75
C ASP A 702 4.66 -9.74 -21.53
N SER A 703 4.20 -8.71 -20.82
CA SER A 703 3.82 -7.41 -21.39
C SER A 703 5.02 -6.55 -21.79
N SER A 704 6.24 -7.01 -21.51
CA SER A 704 7.47 -6.23 -21.68
C SER A 704 8.18 -6.46 -23.03
N MET A 705 7.71 -7.43 -23.82
CA MET A 705 8.42 -7.89 -25.02
C MET A 705 7.60 -7.66 -26.30
N PRO A 706 8.25 -7.18 -27.38
CA PRO A 706 7.58 -6.89 -28.64
C PRO A 706 7.19 -8.15 -29.41
N LEU A 707 6.17 -8.03 -30.27
CA LEU A 707 5.95 -8.97 -31.38
C LEU A 707 7.15 -8.90 -32.32
N THR A 708 7.63 -10.05 -32.78
CA THR A 708 8.67 -10.13 -33.79
C THR A 708 8.23 -10.86 -35.05
N ILE A 709 8.76 -10.40 -36.19
CA ILE A 709 8.51 -10.97 -37.51
C ILE A 709 9.86 -11.33 -38.14
N GLY A 710 10.00 -12.53 -38.70
CA GLY A 710 11.25 -13.01 -39.31
C GLY A 710 12.12 -13.87 -38.37
N GLY A 711 11.60 -14.23 -37.21
CA GLY A 711 12.28 -15.01 -36.18
C GLY A 711 11.89 -14.50 -34.79
N CYS A 712 12.42 -15.13 -33.74
CA CYS A 712 12.10 -14.78 -32.36
C CYS A 712 13.28 -14.15 -31.64
N VAL A 713 12.98 -13.33 -30.62
CA VAL A 713 13.96 -12.78 -29.70
C VAL A 713 13.47 -12.91 -28.27
N ASN A 714 14.41 -13.06 -27.35
CA ASN A 714 14.16 -13.16 -25.92
C ASN A 714 14.72 -11.93 -25.18
N SER A 715 14.97 -10.85 -25.91
CA SER A 715 15.40 -9.56 -25.38
C SER A 715 14.99 -8.45 -26.33
N ALA A 716 14.42 -7.36 -25.79
CA ALA A 716 14.07 -6.17 -26.56
C ALA A 716 15.29 -5.54 -27.27
N SER A 717 16.50 -5.69 -26.70
CA SER A 717 17.75 -5.19 -27.29
C SER A 717 18.45 -6.16 -28.25
N ALA A 718 17.88 -7.34 -28.50
CA ALA A 718 18.48 -8.31 -29.41
C ALA A 718 18.70 -7.71 -30.81
N THR A 719 19.82 -8.07 -31.44
CA THR A 719 20.21 -7.64 -32.80
C THR A 719 20.17 -8.78 -33.82
N THR A 720 19.95 -10.02 -33.37
CA THR A 720 19.81 -11.22 -34.21
C THR A 720 18.72 -12.13 -33.63
N PRO A 721 17.87 -12.77 -34.46
CA PRO A 721 16.83 -13.67 -33.99
C PRO A 721 17.34 -15.11 -33.83
N TYR A 722 16.66 -15.90 -33.00
CA TYR A 722 16.70 -17.36 -33.06
C TYR A 722 15.51 -17.89 -33.86
N LEU A 723 15.60 -19.14 -34.35
CA LEU A 723 14.63 -19.73 -35.29
C LEU A 723 14.37 -18.81 -36.51
N ALA A 724 15.43 -18.15 -36.98
CA ALA A 724 15.38 -17.13 -38.03
C ALA A 724 14.68 -17.64 -39.30
N PHE A 725 13.77 -16.84 -39.85
CA PHE A 725 12.86 -17.26 -40.93
C PHE A 725 13.47 -16.99 -42.31
N PRO A 726 13.71 -18.03 -43.15
CA PRO A 726 14.26 -17.87 -44.50
C PRO A 726 13.13 -17.66 -45.51
N GLY A 727 12.46 -16.51 -45.49
CA GLY A 727 11.24 -16.31 -46.26
C GLY A 727 10.74 -14.88 -46.32
N SER A 728 9.51 -14.73 -46.81
CA SER A 728 8.81 -13.45 -46.91
C SER A 728 7.54 -13.45 -46.09
N VAL A 729 7.18 -12.29 -45.53
CA VAL A 729 5.95 -12.06 -44.75
C VAL A 729 5.26 -10.79 -45.27
N ALA A 730 3.94 -10.82 -45.40
CA ALA A 730 3.11 -9.69 -45.80
C ALA A 730 1.83 -9.63 -44.97
N ASP A 731 1.26 -8.44 -44.84
CA ASP A 731 -0.09 -8.18 -44.29
C ASP A 731 -0.34 -8.91 -42.96
N VAL A 732 0.40 -8.49 -41.94
CA VAL A 732 0.26 -9.01 -40.58
C VAL A 732 -0.85 -8.26 -39.87
N HIS A 733 -1.79 -9.01 -39.30
CA HIS A 733 -2.79 -8.48 -38.37
C HIS A 733 -2.73 -9.20 -37.04
N VAL A 734 -2.96 -8.44 -35.99
CA VAL A 734 -3.17 -8.96 -34.63
C VAL A 734 -4.51 -8.45 -34.13
N TYR A 735 -5.40 -9.37 -33.82
CA TYR A 735 -6.72 -9.10 -33.26
C TYR A 735 -6.72 -9.43 -31.77
N PRO A 736 -7.23 -8.54 -30.89
CA PRO A 736 -7.34 -8.75 -29.44
C PRO A 736 -8.53 -9.65 -29.06
N ARG A 737 -8.92 -10.53 -29.97
CA ARG A 737 -10.08 -11.42 -29.85
C ARG A 737 -9.88 -12.66 -30.72
N THR A 738 -10.55 -13.75 -30.35
CA THR A 738 -10.61 -14.93 -31.20
C THR A 738 -11.57 -14.68 -32.37
N LEU A 739 -11.08 -14.79 -33.60
CA LEU A 739 -11.93 -14.79 -34.79
C LEU A 739 -12.66 -16.13 -34.93
N SER A 740 -13.92 -16.09 -35.34
CA SER A 740 -14.67 -17.27 -35.74
C SER A 740 -14.18 -17.83 -37.07
N ALA A 741 -14.42 -19.12 -37.34
CA ALA A 741 -14.08 -19.73 -38.62
C ALA A 741 -14.68 -18.98 -39.83
N THR A 742 -15.84 -18.33 -39.64
CA THR A 742 -16.47 -17.52 -40.70
C THR A 742 -15.67 -16.24 -40.96
N GLU A 743 -15.27 -15.52 -39.91
CA GLU A 743 -14.43 -14.33 -40.04
C GLU A 743 -13.06 -14.67 -40.64
N VAL A 744 -12.43 -15.76 -40.19
CA VAL A 744 -11.16 -16.26 -40.75
C VAL A 744 -11.28 -16.56 -42.25
N SER A 745 -12.40 -17.14 -42.69
CA SER A 745 -12.63 -17.42 -44.11
C SER A 745 -12.75 -16.17 -44.98
N ALA A 746 -13.10 -15.03 -44.36
CA ALA A 746 -13.29 -13.75 -45.03
C ALA A 746 -12.01 -12.90 -45.16
N LEU A 747 -10.91 -13.27 -44.50
CA LEU A 747 -9.61 -12.57 -44.55
C LEU A 747 -8.75 -12.91 -45.80
N ARG A 748 -9.30 -13.60 -46.81
CA ARG A 748 -8.55 -14.14 -47.95
C ARG A 748 -8.23 -13.13 -49.04
#